data_AF-A0AA36MV61-F1
#
_entry.id   AF-A0AA36MV61-F1
#
_cell.length_a   1.000
_cell.length_b   1.000
_cell.length_c   1.000
_cell.angle_alpha   90.00
_cell.angle_beta   90.00
_cell.angle_gamma   90.00
#
_symmetry.space_group_name_H-M   'P 1'
#
loop_
_entity.id
_entity.type
_entity.pdbx_description
1 polymer ?
#
loop_
_entity_poly.entity_id
_entity_poly.type
_entity_poly.pdbx_seq_one_letter_code
_entity_poly.pdbx_strand_id
1 'polypeptide(L)'
;MMGYPESLTDPSFAGQILVLTYPLVGNYGVPPEEEDEKGMPRYLEGRKIYPVAVVVSEYSFVASHYAAVKSLSQWLEEHKVPGIFGVDTRAITKRLREEGSALGAVVVGSDPAPEWENPNLRNLVAEVSVSSPQMYEPDAGDAEPPLIVAVDCGMKFNIVRYFVYYLRVRLRVVPWDYDFSKDEFDGLFISNGPGDPEKCEATVQCLRRVMQERPQVPIFGICLGHQLLALAAGCKTYKMKFGNRGVNQPCVDLRTGRCYITSQNHGFAVDDTQLPPGWEPLFVNANDGSNEGIGHKEKPWLSVQFHPEACCGPVDTAFLFDEFFKVLRGASGRSLTTVSYKHPQAISKVLVLGSGGLTIGQAGEFDYSGSQAIKALREQKVQSVLINPNIATVQTSRGLADQIFFVPVTPEFVTKVIEKVRPDGLFAAFGGQTALNCAVQLHRSGVLQKYGVRVLGTQIESIVATEDREIFKAGVESIGEQCAKSACANTMEEARQVAKEIGFPVLVRAAFALGGLGSGFASNEEDLDVLLTRAFATSSQVIIDECLKGWKELEYEVVRDAKDNCLVVCNMENLDPMGVHTGESIVVAPSQTLNNFEYHHLRAVAIKVIRHFGIVGEANIQYALDPHSSQYRIVEVNARLSRSSALASKATGYPLAYVAAKLALGHDLVSLRNMVTRSTTACFEPSLDYCVVKMPRWDIDKFPTVERTLGTQMKSVGEVMSIARSFPEAMQKALRMVNEGSVGFDESWYLRARAGAAVSKDGNIEEELQKPGPLRMWAIAHAFQQGFTVETVHALTRIDRWFLGKLFSVHQARKRMESLGSLEKLTEAGPEFLRRMKQLGFCDRQIGKAIKDSDLAVMHQLCKALNISGPFNVQFMALEDSCFSMRSVKVIECNVRASRTVPFVSKTFNVNFIEQATRVMLGQEVSKQKVYAHDFEFVACKAPMFSFLRLSGADPHLGVEMQSTGEVACFGHNAHEAFLKSLIASGVQISKIFEPCGVLLALNPKDKAAVAKYLPLLDEMGFKIFATHGTASFLEASKPQRNANNSAICVTPLAKSADGVVSAITEKTVKLVICTPSSRDSAGQTPGYKIRRKALETGACLIVNMQQALMLIDALYEKFTLERQGKDFWTLDSWQECHRIG
;
A
#
# COMPACT_ATOMS: atom_id res chain seq x y z
N MET A 1 -17.65 -3.85 -8.59
CA MET A 1 -16.70 -2.72 -8.37
C MET A 1 -16.33 -2.11 -9.71
N MET A 2 -15.84 -2.91 -10.65
CA MET A 2 -15.71 -2.55 -12.08
C MET A 2 -16.61 -3.43 -12.95
N GLY A 3 -16.65 -3.15 -14.25
CA GLY A 3 -17.34 -3.92 -15.28
C GLY A 3 -18.87 -3.83 -15.31
N TYR A 4 -19.45 -2.64 -15.07
CA TYR A 4 -20.91 -2.49 -15.20
C TYR A 4 -21.41 -2.65 -16.64
N PRO A 5 -20.73 -2.21 -17.73
CA PRO A 5 -21.23 -2.44 -19.09
C PRO A 5 -21.32 -3.93 -19.45
N GLU A 6 -20.28 -4.70 -19.11
CA GLU A 6 -20.22 -6.14 -19.33
C GLU A 6 -21.26 -6.87 -18.49
N SER A 7 -21.42 -6.46 -17.21
CA SER A 7 -22.45 -7.05 -16.33
C SER A 7 -23.87 -6.77 -16.83
N LEU A 8 -24.14 -5.57 -17.33
CA LEU A 8 -25.47 -5.20 -17.85
C LEU A 8 -25.81 -5.93 -19.16
N THR A 9 -24.81 -6.45 -19.86
CA THR A 9 -24.96 -7.19 -21.13
C THR A 9 -24.79 -8.70 -20.97
N ASP A 10 -24.61 -9.21 -19.74
CA ASP A 10 -24.64 -10.64 -19.44
C ASP A 10 -26.09 -11.18 -19.52
N PRO A 11 -26.39 -12.14 -20.43
CA PRO A 11 -27.71 -12.74 -20.58
C PRO A 11 -28.25 -13.40 -19.30
N SER A 12 -27.38 -13.80 -18.38
CA SER A 12 -27.73 -14.46 -17.12
C SER A 12 -28.53 -13.55 -16.16
N PHE A 13 -28.56 -12.24 -16.41
CA PHE A 13 -29.41 -11.28 -15.68
C PHE A 13 -30.79 -11.05 -16.30
N ALA A 14 -31.17 -11.75 -17.37
CA ALA A 14 -32.50 -11.61 -17.96
C ALA A 14 -33.62 -11.76 -16.91
N GLY A 15 -34.59 -10.84 -16.94
CA GLY A 15 -35.72 -10.81 -16.00
C GLY A 15 -35.38 -10.33 -14.58
N GLN A 16 -34.15 -9.88 -14.31
CA GLN A 16 -33.71 -9.49 -12.95
C GLN A 16 -33.50 -7.99 -12.81
N ILE A 17 -33.71 -7.47 -11.60
CA ILE A 17 -33.27 -6.13 -11.20
C ILE A 17 -31.85 -6.22 -10.68
N LEU A 18 -30.90 -5.55 -11.35
CA LEU A 18 -29.49 -5.60 -10.95
C LEU A 18 -29.18 -4.52 -9.91
N VAL A 19 -28.85 -4.95 -8.70
CA VAL A 19 -28.36 -4.06 -7.63
C VAL A 19 -26.84 -4.09 -7.61
N LEU A 20 -26.21 -2.98 -7.99
CA LEU A 20 -24.75 -2.85 -7.93
C LEU A 20 -24.32 -2.51 -6.50
N THR A 21 -23.55 -3.42 -5.88
CA THR A 21 -23.11 -3.28 -4.49
C THR A 21 -22.13 -2.13 -4.30
N TYR A 22 -21.21 -1.95 -5.26
CA TYR A 22 -20.27 -0.84 -5.26
C TYR A 22 -21.00 0.49 -5.43
N PRO A 23 -20.78 1.50 -4.55
CA PRO A 23 -21.66 2.66 -4.52
C PRO A 23 -21.46 3.64 -5.66
N LEU A 24 -20.25 3.71 -6.26
CA LEU A 24 -19.92 4.72 -7.28
C LEU A 24 -20.01 4.09 -8.68
N VAL A 25 -21.07 4.39 -9.42
CA VAL A 25 -21.33 3.77 -10.75
C VAL A 25 -21.45 4.84 -11.85
N GLY A 26 -20.98 4.52 -13.06
CA GLY A 26 -20.98 5.44 -14.22
C GLY A 26 -19.67 6.20 -14.43
N ASN A 27 -18.64 5.92 -13.62
CA ASN A 27 -17.40 6.69 -13.57
C ASN A 27 -16.61 6.71 -14.89
N TYR A 28 -16.65 5.63 -15.67
CA TYR A 28 -15.90 5.47 -16.92
C TYR A 28 -16.83 5.39 -18.16
N GLY A 29 -18.09 5.80 -18.02
CA GLY A 29 -19.05 5.85 -19.13
C GLY A 29 -19.36 4.49 -19.75
N VAL A 30 -19.78 4.49 -21.01
CA VAL A 30 -20.06 3.28 -21.79
C VAL A 30 -19.23 3.33 -23.08
N PRO A 31 -18.56 2.21 -23.46
CA PRO A 31 -17.81 2.13 -24.71
C PRO A 31 -18.73 2.15 -25.95
N PRO A 32 -18.19 2.28 -27.18
CA PRO A 32 -18.97 2.14 -28.39
C PRO A 32 -19.67 0.78 -28.50
N GLU A 33 -20.83 0.76 -29.13
CA GLU A 33 -21.59 -0.47 -29.44
C GLU A 33 -21.19 -1.01 -30.82
N GLU A 34 -19.88 -1.00 -31.09
CA GLU A 34 -19.30 -1.47 -32.35
C GLU A 34 -19.23 -2.98 -32.40
N GLU A 35 -19.37 -3.54 -33.60
CA GLU A 35 -19.09 -4.94 -33.88
C GLU A 35 -17.69 -5.10 -34.46
N ASP A 36 -17.06 -6.24 -34.18
CA ASP A 36 -15.84 -6.65 -34.87
C ASP A 36 -16.14 -7.20 -36.28
N GLU A 37 -15.08 -7.58 -36.99
CA GLU A 37 -15.13 -8.11 -38.36
C GLU A 37 -15.97 -9.39 -38.50
N LYS A 38 -16.33 -10.05 -37.40
CA LYS A 38 -17.15 -11.27 -37.37
C LYS A 38 -18.57 -11.00 -36.84
N GLY A 39 -18.96 -9.72 -36.72
CA GLY A 39 -20.30 -9.32 -36.28
C GLY A 39 -20.54 -9.53 -34.78
N MET A 40 -19.48 -9.65 -33.97
CA MET A 40 -19.60 -9.76 -32.51
C MET A 40 -19.42 -8.38 -31.88
N PRO A 41 -20.20 -8.01 -30.84
CA PRO A 41 -19.95 -6.78 -30.09
C PRO A 41 -18.51 -6.73 -29.59
N ARG A 42 -17.81 -5.62 -29.77
CA ARG A 42 -16.38 -5.52 -29.45
C ARG A 42 -16.09 -5.41 -27.96
N TYR A 43 -16.94 -4.68 -27.23
CA TYR A 43 -16.72 -4.31 -25.82
C TYR A 43 -17.77 -4.86 -24.85
N LEU A 44 -18.82 -5.52 -25.38
CA LEU A 44 -19.99 -5.95 -24.61
C LEU A 44 -20.13 -7.48 -24.67
N GLU A 45 -20.89 -8.04 -23.73
CA GLU A 45 -21.08 -9.49 -23.60
C GLU A 45 -22.39 -10.00 -24.19
N GLY A 46 -23.22 -9.07 -24.66
CA GLY A 46 -24.50 -9.32 -25.28
C GLY A 46 -24.92 -8.18 -26.21
N ARG A 47 -25.97 -8.39 -27.00
CA ARG A 47 -26.47 -7.42 -27.99
C ARG A 47 -27.42 -6.37 -27.40
N LYS A 48 -27.74 -6.46 -26.12
CA LYS A 48 -28.65 -5.54 -25.41
C LYS A 48 -28.36 -5.58 -23.91
N ILE A 49 -28.99 -4.66 -23.19
CA ILE A 49 -29.07 -4.69 -21.73
C ILE A 49 -30.11 -5.73 -21.31
N TYR A 50 -29.72 -6.70 -20.48
CA TYR A 50 -30.58 -7.81 -20.04
C TYR A 50 -31.34 -7.58 -18.72
N PRO A 51 -30.76 -6.93 -17.69
CA PRO A 51 -31.51 -6.57 -16.50
C PRO A 51 -32.72 -5.70 -16.85
N VAL A 52 -33.85 -5.94 -16.18
CA VAL A 52 -35.08 -5.16 -16.39
C VAL A 52 -35.04 -3.80 -15.71
N ALA A 53 -34.14 -3.62 -14.72
CA ALA A 53 -33.83 -2.34 -14.11
C ALA A 53 -32.46 -2.39 -13.41
N VAL A 54 -31.88 -1.21 -13.17
CA VAL A 54 -30.58 -1.05 -12.49
C VAL A 54 -30.72 -0.17 -11.25
N VAL A 55 -30.16 -0.63 -10.12
CA VAL A 55 -30.19 0.08 -8.83
C VAL A 55 -28.77 0.35 -8.36
N VAL A 56 -28.45 1.62 -8.11
CA VAL A 56 -27.13 2.05 -7.63
C VAL A 56 -27.24 2.97 -6.41
N SER A 57 -26.15 3.12 -5.65
CA SER A 57 -26.12 4.04 -4.51
C SER A 57 -25.88 5.47 -4.97
N GLU A 58 -24.82 5.71 -5.72
CA GLU A 58 -24.46 7.00 -6.28
C GLU A 58 -24.15 6.87 -7.77
N TYR A 59 -24.76 7.74 -8.56
CA TYR A 59 -24.50 7.85 -9.98
C TYR A 59 -23.50 8.97 -10.28
N SER A 60 -22.51 8.67 -11.11
CA SER A 60 -21.57 9.64 -11.68
C SER A 60 -22.11 10.19 -13.00
N PHE A 61 -22.62 11.42 -12.95
CA PHE A 61 -23.10 12.17 -14.12
C PHE A 61 -21.97 12.60 -15.07
N VAL A 62 -20.73 12.60 -14.60
CA VAL A 62 -19.54 12.88 -15.39
C VAL A 62 -18.71 11.60 -15.45
N ALA A 63 -18.51 11.10 -16.66
CA ALA A 63 -17.61 9.98 -16.94
C ALA A 63 -16.23 10.51 -17.36
N SER A 64 -15.17 9.77 -17.03
CA SER A 64 -13.84 10.03 -17.59
C SER A 64 -13.13 8.71 -17.91
N HIS A 65 -13.06 8.40 -19.19
CA HIS A 65 -12.32 7.28 -19.75
C HIS A 65 -12.17 7.52 -21.25
N TYR A 66 -11.00 7.22 -21.84
CA TYR A 66 -10.72 7.56 -23.24
C TYR A 66 -11.64 6.83 -24.24
N ALA A 67 -12.10 5.63 -23.90
CA ALA A 67 -13.04 4.85 -24.71
C ALA A 67 -14.52 5.17 -24.47
N ALA A 68 -14.86 6.08 -23.56
CA ALA A 68 -16.27 6.39 -23.28
C ALA A 68 -16.87 7.26 -24.38
N VAL A 69 -17.98 6.83 -24.98
CA VAL A 69 -18.70 7.61 -26.01
C VAL A 69 -20.03 8.18 -25.53
N LYS A 70 -20.59 7.62 -24.47
CA LYS A 70 -21.85 8.07 -23.85
C LYS A 70 -21.86 7.81 -22.34
N SER A 71 -22.76 8.47 -21.62
CA SER A 71 -22.97 8.19 -20.20
C SER A 71 -23.80 6.92 -20.00
N LEU A 72 -23.69 6.29 -18.83
CA LEU A 72 -24.55 5.15 -18.48
C LEU A 72 -26.04 5.52 -18.50
N SER A 73 -26.43 6.73 -18.08
CA SER A 73 -27.84 7.14 -18.11
C SER A 73 -28.36 7.27 -19.53
N GLN A 74 -27.57 7.84 -20.46
CA GLN A 74 -27.94 7.94 -21.88
C GLN A 74 -28.11 6.55 -22.49
N TRP A 75 -27.17 5.64 -22.20
CA TRP A 75 -27.25 4.26 -22.70
C TRP A 75 -28.49 3.50 -22.19
N LEU A 76 -28.82 3.66 -20.91
CA LEU A 76 -30.04 3.08 -20.32
C LEU A 76 -31.32 3.66 -20.94
N GLU A 77 -31.35 4.97 -21.21
CA GLU A 77 -32.48 5.65 -21.84
C GLU A 77 -32.69 5.17 -23.29
N GLU A 78 -31.63 5.07 -24.08
CA GLU A 78 -31.66 4.53 -25.45
C GLU A 78 -32.22 3.10 -25.51
N HIS A 79 -31.88 2.28 -24.50
CA HIS A 79 -32.33 0.90 -24.38
C HIS A 79 -33.65 0.73 -23.62
N LYS A 80 -34.26 1.83 -23.16
CA LYS A 80 -35.51 1.84 -22.37
C LYS A 80 -35.42 0.99 -21.10
N VAL A 81 -34.28 1.02 -20.41
CA VAL A 81 -34.05 0.30 -19.15
C VAL A 81 -34.10 1.29 -17.98
N PRO A 82 -35.05 1.15 -17.05
CA PRO A 82 -35.11 2.00 -15.86
C PRO A 82 -33.86 1.90 -14.98
N GLY A 83 -33.36 3.05 -14.52
CA GLY A 83 -32.27 3.14 -13.55
C GLY A 83 -32.62 4.05 -12.39
N ILE A 84 -32.28 3.67 -11.15
CA ILE A 84 -32.44 4.52 -9.97
C ILE A 84 -31.14 4.60 -9.16
N PHE A 85 -30.87 5.79 -8.60
CA PHE A 85 -29.76 6.04 -7.69
C PHE A 85 -30.23 6.68 -6.39
N GLY A 86 -29.35 6.81 -5.39
CA GLY A 86 -29.70 7.33 -4.06
C GLY A 86 -30.28 6.26 -3.14
N VAL A 87 -30.17 4.98 -3.53
CA VAL A 87 -30.68 3.83 -2.78
C VAL A 87 -29.58 3.22 -1.94
N ASP A 88 -29.88 2.83 -0.70
CA ASP A 88 -28.93 2.07 0.10
C ASP A 88 -28.79 0.63 -0.40
N THR A 89 -27.90 0.43 -1.37
CA THR A 89 -27.62 -0.89 -1.96
C THR A 89 -27.06 -1.89 -0.96
N ARG A 90 -26.41 -1.44 0.13
CA ARG A 90 -25.91 -2.31 1.21
C ARG A 90 -27.08 -2.85 2.03
N ALA A 91 -28.07 -2.01 2.34
CA ALA A 91 -29.28 -2.44 3.04
C ALA A 91 -30.05 -3.50 2.24
N ILE A 92 -30.20 -3.29 0.92
CA ILE A 92 -30.83 -4.29 0.03
C ILE A 92 -30.03 -5.59 0.01
N THR A 93 -28.71 -5.51 -0.15
CA THR A 93 -27.83 -6.69 -0.20
C THR A 93 -27.90 -7.51 1.09
N LYS A 94 -27.93 -6.85 2.26
CA LYS A 94 -28.11 -7.52 3.55
C LYS A 94 -29.45 -8.26 3.62
N ARG A 95 -30.52 -7.61 3.21
CA ARG A 95 -31.87 -8.21 3.18
C ARG A 95 -31.91 -9.45 2.29
N LEU A 96 -31.37 -9.36 1.07
CA LEU A 96 -31.31 -10.49 0.14
C LEU A 96 -30.47 -11.65 0.70
N ARG A 97 -29.39 -11.37 1.44
CA ARG A 97 -28.58 -12.40 2.09
C ARG A 97 -29.32 -13.11 3.23
N GLU A 98 -30.12 -12.38 3.99
CA GLU A 98 -30.87 -12.89 5.15
C GLU A 98 -32.14 -13.64 4.73
N GLU A 99 -32.92 -13.07 3.82
CA GLU A 99 -34.24 -13.58 3.38
C GLU A 99 -34.17 -14.49 2.15
N GLY A 100 -33.11 -14.36 1.34
CA GLY A 100 -32.95 -15.07 0.07
C GLY A 100 -33.45 -14.27 -1.14
N SER A 101 -33.65 -14.94 -2.27
CA SER A 101 -34.15 -14.31 -3.50
C SER A 101 -35.52 -13.67 -3.26
N ALA A 102 -35.67 -12.38 -3.61
CA ALA A 102 -36.91 -11.62 -3.44
C ALA A 102 -37.38 -11.03 -4.78
N LEU A 103 -38.70 -10.90 -4.94
CA LEU A 103 -39.27 -10.10 -6.02
C LEU A 103 -39.10 -8.61 -5.69
N GLY A 104 -38.86 -7.80 -6.72
CA GLY A 104 -38.73 -6.36 -6.61
C GLY A 104 -39.34 -5.66 -7.81
N ALA A 105 -39.63 -4.38 -7.67
CA ALA A 105 -40.12 -3.51 -8.74
C ALA A 105 -39.50 -2.12 -8.62
N VAL A 106 -39.22 -1.48 -9.75
CA VAL A 106 -38.89 -0.06 -9.85
C VAL A 106 -40.11 0.63 -10.47
N VAL A 107 -40.75 1.52 -9.70
CA VAL A 107 -41.94 2.25 -10.13
C VAL A 107 -41.54 3.68 -10.48
N VAL A 108 -41.88 4.14 -11.68
CA VAL A 108 -41.51 5.47 -12.18
C VAL A 108 -42.70 6.43 -11.98
N GLY A 109 -42.47 7.53 -11.26
CA GLY A 109 -43.49 8.56 -11.05
C GLY A 109 -44.71 8.05 -10.30
N SER A 110 -45.89 8.19 -10.90
CA SER A 110 -47.19 7.75 -10.36
C SER A 110 -47.74 6.51 -11.05
N ASP A 111 -46.90 5.77 -11.77
CA ASP A 111 -47.30 4.51 -12.40
C ASP A 111 -47.82 3.53 -11.33
N PRO A 112 -48.84 2.71 -11.66
CA PRO A 112 -49.27 1.66 -10.74
C PRO A 112 -48.11 0.69 -10.50
N ALA A 113 -48.05 0.11 -9.30
CA ALA A 113 -47.11 -0.98 -9.05
C ALA A 113 -47.36 -2.10 -10.07
N PRO A 114 -46.31 -2.67 -10.68
CA PRO A 114 -46.48 -3.76 -11.63
C PRO A 114 -47.07 -4.99 -10.92
N GLU A 115 -47.74 -5.85 -11.69
CA GLU A 115 -48.13 -7.16 -11.18
C GLU A 115 -46.87 -7.95 -10.78
N TRP A 116 -46.90 -8.57 -9.61
CA TRP A 116 -45.77 -9.35 -9.11
C TRP A 116 -45.59 -10.61 -9.96
N GLU A 117 -44.53 -10.64 -10.75
CA GLU A 117 -44.16 -11.77 -11.59
C GLU A 117 -42.88 -12.43 -11.06
N ASN A 118 -42.86 -13.75 -10.94
CA ASN A 118 -41.63 -14.50 -10.71
C ASN A 118 -41.02 -14.94 -12.05
N PRO A 119 -39.93 -14.32 -12.53
CA PRO A 119 -39.35 -14.63 -13.83
C PRO A 119 -38.79 -16.05 -13.92
N ASN A 120 -38.47 -16.69 -12.79
CA ASN A 120 -37.97 -18.09 -12.78
C ASN A 120 -39.06 -19.11 -13.20
N LEU A 121 -40.33 -18.72 -13.28
CA LEU A 121 -41.40 -19.60 -13.77
C LEU A 121 -41.41 -19.71 -15.30
N ARG A 122 -40.85 -18.72 -16.01
CA ARG A 122 -40.68 -18.70 -17.46
C ARG A 122 -39.42 -19.45 -17.89
N ASN A 123 -39.39 -19.85 -19.16
CA ASN A 123 -38.16 -20.33 -19.79
C ASN A 123 -37.34 -19.12 -20.26
N LEU A 124 -36.53 -18.55 -19.36
CA LEU A 124 -35.70 -17.39 -19.67
C LEU A 124 -34.62 -17.68 -20.72
N VAL A 125 -34.22 -18.95 -20.88
CA VAL A 125 -33.26 -19.35 -21.91
C VAL A 125 -33.83 -19.12 -23.31
N ALA A 126 -35.11 -19.45 -23.52
CA ALA A 126 -35.80 -19.21 -24.79
C ALA A 126 -35.90 -17.72 -25.15
N GLU A 127 -35.80 -16.81 -24.17
CA GLU A 127 -35.87 -15.35 -24.38
C GLU A 127 -34.52 -14.73 -24.77
N VAL A 128 -33.42 -15.46 -24.55
CA VAL A 128 -32.04 -14.95 -24.77
C VAL A 128 -31.24 -15.72 -25.81
N SER A 129 -31.63 -16.97 -26.10
CA SER A 129 -30.99 -17.83 -27.08
C SER A 129 -31.11 -17.27 -28.51
N VAL A 130 -30.12 -17.52 -29.36
CA VAL A 130 -30.21 -17.26 -30.80
C VAL A 130 -31.44 -17.94 -31.41
N SER A 131 -32.05 -17.28 -32.39
CA SER A 131 -33.25 -17.80 -33.07
C SER A 131 -32.96 -18.82 -34.17
N SER A 132 -31.71 -18.88 -34.66
CA SER A 132 -31.28 -19.81 -35.71
C SER A 132 -29.78 -20.08 -35.60
N PRO A 133 -29.29 -21.22 -36.13
CA PRO A 133 -27.86 -21.53 -36.10
C PRO A 133 -26.98 -20.46 -36.75
N GLN A 134 -25.88 -20.10 -36.10
CA GLN A 134 -24.87 -19.14 -36.57
C GLN A 134 -23.50 -19.83 -36.65
N MET A 135 -22.74 -19.55 -37.71
CA MET A 135 -21.38 -20.08 -37.88
C MET A 135 -20.37 -18.95 -37.66
N TYR A 136 -19.38 -19.21 -36.83
CA TYR A 136 -18.21 -18.35 -36.64
C TYR A 136 -16.94 -19.09 -37.03
N GLU A 137 -16.16 -18.48 -37.93
CA GLU A 137 -14.94 -19.10 -38.46
C GLU A 137 -13.68 -18.38 -37.96
N PRO A 138 -12.58 -19.09 -37.71
CA PRO A 138 -11.29 -18.49 -37.42
C PRO A 138 -10.69 -17.84 -38.68
N ASP A 139 -9.71 -16.97 -38.52
CA ASP A 139 -9.04 -16.35 -39.67
C ASP A 139 -8.23 -17.39 -40.48
N ALA A 140 -8.02 -17.14 -41.77
CA ALA A 140 -7.35 -18.08 -42.67
C ALA A 140 -5.91 -18.42 -42.22
N GLY A 141 -5.56 -19.71 -42.19
CA GLY A 141 -4.20 -20.16 -41.85
C GLY A 141 -4.08 -21.61 -41.36
N ASP A 142 -5.16 -22.18 -40.81
CA ASP A 142 -5.19 -23.56 -40.30
C ASP A 142 -5.79 -24.54 -41.33
N ALA A 143 -5.15 -25.69 -41.51
CA ALA A 143 -5.71 -26.80 -42.30
C ALA A 143 -6.82 -27.47 -41.48
N GLU A 144 -8.08 -27.34 -41.93
CA GLU A 144 -9.30 -27.95 -41.36
C GLU A 144 -9.46 -27.81 -39.83
N PRO A 145 -9.76 -26.59 -39.31
CA PRO A 145 -10.05 -26.38 -37.89
C PRO A 145 -11.24 -27.25 -37.40
N PRO A 146 -11.17 -27.79 -36.16
CA PRO A 146 -12.22 -28.64 -35.63
C PRO A 146 -13.54 -27.86 -35.49
N LEU A 147 -14.65 -28.55 -35.68
CA LEU A 147 -16.00 -28.01 -35.54
C LEU A 147 -16.53 -28.28 -34.14
N ILE A 148 -16.82 -27.22 -33.40
CA ILE A 148 -17.53 -27.29 -32.13
C ILE A 148 -18.95 -26.78 -32.33
N VAL A 149 -19.94 -27.58 -31.88
CA VAL A 149 -21.32 -27.11 -31.73
C VAL A 149 -21.47 -26.50 -30.34
N ALA A 150 -21.91 -25.25 -30.28
CA ALA A 150 -22.17 -24.52 -29.05
C ALA A 150 -23.68 -24.29 -28.89
N VAL A 151 -24.28 -24.86 -27.84
CA VAL A 151 -25.69 -24.66 -27.53
C VAL A 151 -25.85 -23.37 -26.74
N ASP A 152 -26.51 -22.40 -27.35
CA ASP A 152 -26.72 -21.08 -26.77
C ASP A 152 -27.89 -21.10 -25.79
N CYS A 153 -27.56 -21.13 -24.50
CA CYS A 153 -28.52 -21.00 -23.42
C CYS A 153 -28.60 -19.56 -22.85
N GLY A 154 -28.02 -18.56 -23.52
CA GLY A 154 -27.71 -17.24 -22.97
C GLY A 154 -26.19 -16.98 -22.97
N MET A 155 -25.54 -17.34 -24.07
CA MET A 155 -24.10 -17.35 -24.23
C MET A 155 -23.53 -15.94 -24.29
N LYS A 156 -22.48 -15.71 -23.49
CA LYS A 156 -21.69 -14.49 -23.53
C LYS A 156 -20.75 -14.47 -24.72
N PHE A 157 -20.56 -13.30 -25.33
CA PHE A 157 -19.66 -13.17 -26.50
C PHE A 157 -18.21 -13.49 -26.19
N ASN A 158 -17.71 -13.32 -24.96
CA ASN A 158 -16.33 -13.70 -24.67
C ASN A 158 -16.05 -15.20 -24.80
N ILE A 159 -17.08 -16.06 -24.65
CA ILE A 159 -16.98 -17.50 -24.96
C ILE A 159 -16.68 -17.69 -26.44
N VAL A 160 -17.42 -16.99 -27.31
CA VAL A 160 -17.22 -17.03 -28.77
C VAL A 160 -15.81 -16.54 -29.13
N ARG A 161 -15.35 -15.44 -28.52
CA ARG A 161 -13.99 -14.91 -28.73
C ARG A 161 -12.92 -15.92 -28.35
N TYR A 162 -13.06 -16.62 -27.22
CA TYR A 162 -12.10 -17.66 -26.82
C TYR A 162 -12.03 -18.80 -27.84
N PHE A 163 -13.17 -19.31 -28.31
CA PHE A 163 -13.17 -20.37 -29.32
C PHE A 163 -12.61 -19.90 -30.67
N VAL A 164 -13.07 -18.76 -31.17
CA VAL A 164 -12.81 -18.32 -32.55
C VAL A 164 -11.45 -17.66 -32.69
N TYR A 165 -11.08 -16.73 -31.80
CA TYR A 165 -9.83 -15.97 -31.91
C TYR A 165 -8.65 -16.63 -31.19
N TYR A 166 -8.88 -17.24 -30.03
CA TYR A 166 -7.80 -17.80 -29.23
C TYR A 166 -7.51 -19.27 -29.58
N LEU A 167 -8.54 -20.13 -29.57
CA LEU A 167 -8.40 -21.56 -29.89
C LEU A 167 -8.45 -21.87 -31.40
N ARG A 168 -8.85 -20.89 -32.24
CA ARG A 168 -8.92 -21.00 -33.70
C ARG A 168 -9.79 -22.17 -34.19
N VAL A 169 -10.99 -22.32 -33.61
CA VAL A 169 -11.95 -23.37 -34.02
C VAL A 169 -13.12 -22.83 -34.83
N ARG A 170 -13.78 -23.70 -35.61
CA ARG A 170 -15.10 -23.39 -36.19
C ARG A 170 -16.15 -23.58 -35.11
N LEU A 171 -16.93 -22.54 -34.84
CA LEU A 171 -17.96 -22.56 -33.81
C LEU A 171 -19.34 -22.42 -34.45
N ARG A 172 -20.14 -23.48 -34.40
CA ARG A 172 -21.55 -23.45 -34.80
C ARG A 172 -22.41 -23.24 -33.56
N VAL A 173 -22.90 -22.03 -33.38
CA VAL A 173 -23.80 -21.65 -32.29
C VAL A 173 -25.22 -22.03 -32.68
N VAL A 174 -25.93 -22.79 -31.86
CA VAL A 174 -27.29 -23.28 -32.14
C VAL A 174 -28.28 -22.87 -31.05
N PRO A 175 -29.57 -22.70 -31.38
CA PRO A 175 -30.63 -22.44 -30.39
C PRO A 175 -30.67 -23.50 -29.28
N TRP A 176 -31.14 -23.14 -28.09
CA TRP A 176 -31.18 -24.02 -26.92
C TRP A 176 -31.97 -25.32 -27.14
N ASP A 177 -33.02 -25.27 -27.95
CA ASP A 177 -33.92 -26.38 -28.30
C ASP A 177 -33.56 -27.07 -29.61
N TYR A 178 -32.45 -26.69 -30.25
CA TYR A 178 -31.98 -27.31 -31.48
C TYR A 178 -31.54 -28.76 -31.23
N ASP A 179 -31.94 -29.67 -32.12
CA ASP A 179 -31.58 -31.09 -32.04
C ASP A 179 -30.17 -31.35 -32.58
N PHE A 180 -29.16 -30.91 -31.84
CA PHE A 180 -27.74 -31.07 -32.20
C PHE A 180 -27.27 -32.53 -32.21
N SER A 181 -28.03 -33.50 -31.70
CA SER A 181 -27.68 -34.92 -31.77
C SER A 181 -27.55 -35.44 -33.22
N LYS A 182 -28.15 -34.73 -34.18
CA LYS A 182 -28.12 -35.05 -35.61
C LYS A 182 -26.92 -34.46 -36.37
N ASP A 183 -26.17 -33.56 -35.74
CA ASP A 183 -25.03 -32.89 -36.37
C ASP A 183 -23.74 -33.70 -36.21
N GLU A 184 -22.85 -33.62 -37.19
CA GLU A 184 -21.46 -34.04 -37.04
C GLU A 184 -20.62 -32.88 -36.48
N PHE A 185 -19.84 -33.17 -35.44
CA PHE A 185 -18.98 -32.20 -34.76
C PHE A 185 -17.88 -32.93 -33.99
N ASP A 186 -16.77 -32.25 -33.77
CA ASP A 186 -15.62 -32.78 -33.04
C ASP A 186 -15.77 -32.60 -31.53
N GLY A 187 -16.49 -31.56 -31.10
CA GLY A 187 -16.75 -31.26 -29.69
C GLY A 187 -18.08 -30.56 -29.47
N LEU A 188 -18.62 -30.68 -28.25
CA LEU A 188 -19.88 -30.06 -27.83
C LEU A 188 -19.63 -29.09 -26.68
N PHE A 189 -20.20 -27.90 -26.77
CA PHE A 189 -20.14 -26.88 -25.74
C PHE A 189 -21.56 -26.43 -25.34
N ILE A 190 -21.82 -26.27 -24.04
CA ILE A 190 -23.10 -25.76 -23.52
C ILE A 190 -22.83 -24.49 -22.71
N SER A 191 -23.43 -23.38 -23.11
CA SER A 191 -23.12 -22.07 -22.55
C SER A 191 -23.71 -21.80 -21.18
N ASN A 192 -23.32 -20.67 -20.60
CA ASN A 192 -24.02 -20.04 -19.50
C ASN A 192 -25.46 -19.63 -19.90
N GLY A 193 -26.26 -19.23 -18.92
CA GLY A 193 -27.62 -18.77 -19.16
C GLY A 193 -28.41 -18.38 -17.91
N PRO A 194 -29.58 -17.74 -18.08
CA PRO A 194 -30.50 -17.39 -17.00
C PRO A 194 -31.48 -18.53 -16.65
N GLY A 195 -32.16 -18.38 -15.52
CA GLY A 195 -33.36 -19.16 -15.21
C GLY A 195 -33.11 -20.49 -14.52
N ASP A 196 -34.17 -21.30 -14.46
CA ASP A 196 -34.20 -22.61 -13.84
C ASP A 196 -33.79 -23.68 -14.86
N PRO A 197 -32.74 -24.49 -14.60
CA PRO A 197 -32.29 -25.53 -15.53
C PRO A 197 -33.37 -26.58 -15.86
N GLU A 198 -34.37 -26.79 -14.99
CA GLU A 198 -35.47 -27.73 -15.27
C GLU A 198 -36.40 -27.26 -16.42
N LYS A 199 -36.32 -26.00 -16.84
CA LYS A 199 -37.08 -25.48 -17.99
C LYS A 199 -36.45 -25.85 -19.35
N CYS A 200 -35.24 -26.42 -19.36
CA CYS A 200 -34.48 -26.73 -20.56
C CYS A 200 -34.49 -28.23 -20.93
N GLU A 201 -35.62 -28.92 -20.72
CA GLU A 201 -35.72 -30.38 -20.92
C GLU A 201 -35.33 -30.82 -22.35
N ALA A 202 -35.64 -30.03 -23.38
CA ALA A 202 -35.24 -30.33 -24.76
C ALA A 202 -33.71 -30.47 -24.91
N THR A 203 -32.95 -29.52 -24.34
CA THR A 203 -31.48 -29.56 -24.31
C THR A 203 -30.97 -30.76 -23.53
N VAL A 204 -31.55 -31.04 -22.36
CA VAL A 204 -31.15 -32.17 -21.50
C VAL A 204 -31.37 -33.52 -22.21
N GLN A 205 -32.50 -33.69 -22.90
CA GLN A 205 -32.78 -34.91 -23.68
C GLN A 205 -31.82 -35.07 -24.86
N CYS A 206 -31.45 -33.97 -25.52
CA CYS A 206 -30.47 -33.99 -26.60
C CYS A 206 -29.07 -34.35 -26.07
N LEU A 207 -28.65 -33.76 -24.94
CA LEU A 207 -27.41 -34.09 -24.24
C LEU A 207 -27.34 -35.58 -23.87
N ARG A 208 -28.42 -36.13 -23.29
CA ARG A 208 -28.51 -37.57 -22.96
C ARG A 208 -28.27 -38.46 -24.18
N ARG A 209 -28.87 -38.12 -25.33
CA ARG A 209 -28.67 -38.86 -26.58
C ARG A 209 -27.21 -38.81 -27.04
N VAL A 210 -26.60 -37.62 -27.08
CA VAL A 210 -25.17 -37.48 -27.47
C VAL A 210 -24.25 -38.26 -26.54
N MET A 211 -24.48 -38.19 -25.21
CA MET A 211 -23.67 -38.91 -24.22
C MET A 211 -23.76 -40.44 -24.39
N GLN A 212 -24.91 -40.96 -24.83
CA GLN A 212 -25.13 -42.40 -25.06
C GLN A 212 -24.56 -42.85 -26.41
N GLU A 213 -24.80 -42.09 -27.47
CA GLU A 213 -24.47 -42.47 -28.85
C GLU A 213 -23.02 -42.16 -29.23
N ARG A 214 -22.42 -41.11 -28.65
CA ARG A 214 -21.09 -40.59 -29.00
C ARG A 214 -20.21 -40.34 -27.76
N PRO A 215 -19.95 -41.35 -26.91
CA PRO A 215 -19.30 -41.15 -25.62
C PRO A 215 -17.84 -40.66 -25.67
N GLN A 216 -17.20 -40.74 -26.84
CA GLN A 216 -15.86 -40.25 -27.11
C GLN A 216 -15.80 -38.74 -27.44
N VAL A 217 -16.95 -38.11 -27.72
CA VAL A 217 -16.96 -36.68 -28.07
C VAL A 217 -16.78 -35.84 -26.80
N PRO A 218 -15.81 -34.90 -26.78
CA PRO A 218 -15.62 -34.01 -25.65
C PRO A 218 -16.83 -33.09 -25.44
N ILE A 219 -17.25 -32.95 -24.18
CA ILE A 219 -18.36 -32.08 -23.77
C ILE A 219 -17.87 -31.11 -22.70
N PHE A 220 -18.10 -29.81 -22.90
CA PHE A 220 -17.80 -28.77 -21.93
C PHE A 220 -19.02 -27.90 -21.62
N GLY A 221 -19.44 -27.87 -20.35
CA GLY A 221 -20.54 -27.02 -19.87
C GLY A 221 -20.07 -25.88 -18.94
N ILE A 222 -20.59 -24.67 -19.13
CA ILE A 222 -20.32 -23.51 -18.27
C ILE A 222 -21.61 -23.02 -17.61
N CYS A 223 -21.58 -22.77 -16.29
CA CYS A 223 -22.68 -22.22 -15.50
C CYS A 223 -24.00 -22.99 -15.66
N LEU A 224 -24.96 -22.49 -16.44
CA LEU A 224 -26.17 -23.25 -16.76
C LEU A 224 -25.84 -24.54 -17.52
N GLY A 225 -24.87 -24.53 -18.43
CA GLY A 225 -24.39 -25.74 -19.11
C GLY A 225 -23.84 -26.81 -18.17
N HIS A 226 -23.25 -26.42 -17.03
CA HIS A 226 -22.88 -27.37 -15.96
C HIS A 226 -24.10 -28.03 -15.33
N GLN A 227 -25.14 -27.25 -15.04
CA GLN A 227 -26.39 -27.75 -14.49
C GLN A 227 -27.13 -28.67 -15.47
N LEU A 228 -27.17 -28.32 -16.76
CA LEU A 228 -27.81 -29.13 -17.79
C LEU A 228 -27.06 -30.44 -18.05
N LEU A 229 -25.71 -30.42 -18.03
CA LEU A 229 -24.91 -31.64 -18.14
C LEU A 229 -25.13 -32.55 -16.92
N ALA A 230 -25.21 -31.99 -15.72
CA ALA A 230 -25.51 -32.75 -14.51
C ALA A 230 -26.91 -33.39 -14.56
N LEU A 231 -27.94 -32.65 -14.99
CA LEU A 231 -29.29 -33.20 -15.20
C LEU A 231 -29.32 -34.30 -16.28
N ALA A 232 -28.52 -34.15 -17.34
CA ALA A 232 -28.38 -35.18 -18.37
C ALA A 232 -27.72 -36.44 -17.82
N ALA A 233 -26.71 -36.30 -16.95
CA ALA A 233 -26.08 -37.41 -16.24
C ALA A 233 -27.01 -38.11 -15.23
N GLY A 234 -28.06 -37.42 -14.76
CA GLY A 234 -29.04 -37.95 -13.80
C GLY A 234 -28.96 -37.34 -12.40
N CYS A 235 -28.20 -36.25 -12.23
CA CYS A 235 -28.16 -35.47 -10.99
C CYS A 235 -29.42 -34.61 -10.82
N LYS A 236 -29.51 -33.93 -9.68
CA LYS A 236 -30.55 -32.92 -9.40
C LYS A 236 -29.92 -31.53 -9.27
N THR A 237 -30.75 -30.51 -9.43
CA THR A 237 -30.40 -29.12 -9.15
C THR A 237 -31.33 -28.55 -8.07
N TYR A 238 -30.90 -27.50 -7.40
CA TYR A 238 -31.72 -26.82 -6.39
C TYR A 238 -31.52 -25.30 -6.45
N LYS A 239 -32.56 -24.54 -6.07
CA LYS A 239 -32.46 -23.09 -5.91
C LYS A 239 -31.67 -22.76 -4.65
N MET A 240 -30.61 -21.97 -4.80
CA MET A 240 -29.84 -21.48 -3.67
C MET A 240 -30.64 -20.42 -2.91
N LYS A 241 -30.52 -20.39 -1.57
CA LYS A 241 -31.09 -19.31 -0.75
C LYS A 241 -30.57 -17.94 -1.24
N PHE A 242 -29.25 -17.84 -1.33
CA PHE A 242 -28.54 -16.70 -1.90
C PHE A 242 -27.57 -17.26 -2.95
N GLY A 243 -27.77 -16.88 -4.21
CA GLY A 243 -26.92 -17.34 -5.30
C GLY A 243 -25.51 -16.77 -5.21
N ASN A 244 -24.53 -17.48 -5.79
CA ASN A 244 -23.19 -16.93 -5.90
C ASN A 244 -23.14 -15.93 -7.08
N ARG A 245 -23.00 -14.65 -6.72
CA ARG A 245 -22.99 -13.52 -7.65
C ARG A 245 -21.85 -12.58 -7.31
N GLY A 246 -20.81 -12.56 -8.13
CA GLY A 246 -19.65 -11.69 -7.93
C GLY A 246 -18.42 -12.15 -8.68
N VAL A 247 -17.39 -11.32 -8.64
CA VAL A 247 -16.10 -11.51 -9.33
C VAL A 247 -14.98 -11.96 -8.39
N ASN A 248 -15.34 -12.37 -7.17
CA ASN A 248 -14.42 -12.70 -6.09
C ASN A 248 -14.72 -14.06 -5.44
N GLN A 249 -15.35 -14.98 -6.17
CA GLN A 249 -15.79 -16.27 -5.62
C GLN A 249 -14.63 -17.29 -5.66
N PRO A 250 -14.20 -17.83 -4.51
CA PRO A 250 -13.09 -18.76 -4.45
C PRO A 250 -13.52 -20.20 -4.75
N CYS A 251 -12.95 -20.77 -5.81
CA CYS A 251 -13.19 -22.15 -6.23
C CYS A 251 -11.93 -22.98 -6.07
N VAL A 252 -11.99 -24.04 -5.27
CA VAL A 252 -10.89 -25.00 -5.09
C VAL A 252 -11.00 -26.09 -6.14
N ASP A 253 -9.96 -26.26 -6.96
CA ASP A 253 -9.79 -27.41 -7.83
C ASP A 253 -9.38 -28.62 -6.98
N LEU A 254 -10.29 -29.60 -6.85
CA LEU A 254 -10.09 -30.79 -6.03
C LEU A 254 -8.99 -31.71 -6.56
N ARG A 255 -8.60 -31.56 -7.83
CA ARG A 255 -7.52 -32.34 -8.45
C ARG A 255 -6.15 -31.85 -8.04
N THR A 256 -5.99 -30.53 -7.81
CA THR A 256 -4.70 -29.90 -7.51
C THR A 256 -4.60 -29.32 -6.10
N GLY A 257 -5.73 -29.08 -5.44
CA GLY A 257 -5.81 -28.32 -4.19
C GLY A 257 -5.59 -26.82 -4.35
N ARG A 258 -5.48 -26.30 -5.59
CA ARG A 258 -5.36 -24.87 -5.87
C ARG A 258 -6.72 -24.19 -5.82
N CYS A 259 -6.74 -22.98 -5.30
CA CYS A 259 -7.91 -22.11 -5.32
C CYS A 259 -7.75 -21.03 -6.40
N TYR A 260 -8.82 -20.82 -7.15
CA TYR A 260 -8.94 -19.78 -8.16
C TYR A 260 -10.02 -18.78 -7.75
N ILE A 261 -9.81 -17.51 -8.06
CA ILE A 261 -10.85 -16.50 -7.90
C ILE A 261 -11.65 -16.48 -9.21
N THR A 262 -12.97 -16.58 -9.11
CA THR A 262 -13.85 -16.80 -10.26
C THR A 262 -14.96 -15.76 -10.33
N SER A 263 -15.43 -15.53 -11.56
CA SER A 263 -16.66 -14.79 -11.83
C SER A 263 -17.84 -15.76 -11.83
N GLN A 264 -18.88 -15.43 -11.07
CA GLN A 264 -20.07 -16.26 -10.93
C GLN A 264 -21.34 -15.43 -10.97
N ASN A 265 -22.37 -15.97 -11.63
CA ASN A 265 -23.67 -15.34 -11.73
C ASN A 265 -24.81 -16.37 -11.82
N HIS A 266 -24.97 -17.20 -10.78
CA HIS A 266 -26.01 -18.24 -10.76
C HIS A 266 -26.83 -18.21 -9.46
N GLY A 267 -28.07 -18.70 -9.55
CA GLY A 267 -28.97 -18.84 -8.40
C GLY A 267 -29.44 -20.28 -8.15
N PHE A 268 -28.97 -21.23 -8.97
CA PHE A 268 -29.20 -22.67 -8.85
C PHE A 268 -27.84 -23.36 -8.78
N ALA A 269 -27.78 -24.52 -8.13
CA ALA A 269 -26.58 -25.32 -8.01
C ALA A 269 -26.89 -26.81 -8.21
N VAL A 270 -25.87 -27.60 -8.54
CA VAL A 270 -25.96 -29.06 -8.66
C VAL A 270 -25.84 -29.70 -7.28
N ASP A 271 -26.71 -30.67 -7.00
CA ASP A 271 -26.58 -31.55 -5.83
C ASP A 271 -25.58 -32.66 -6.15
N ASP A 272 -24.37 -32.54 -5.61
CA ASP A 272 -23.27 -33.49 -5.80
C ASP A 272 -23.23 -34.61 -4.76
N THR A 273 -24.22 -34.70 -3.86
CA THR A 273 -24.34 -35.80 -2.90
C THR A 273 -24.78 -37.11 -3.56
N GLN A 274 -25.36 -37.03 -4.77
CA GLN A 274 -25.92 -38.15 -5.52
C GLN A 274 -25.33 -38.26 -6.94
N LEU A 275 -24.02 -38.02 -7.11
CA LEU A 275 -23.39 -38.19 -8.42
C LEU A 275 -23.47 -39.65 -8.92
N PRO A 276 -23.89 -39.89 -10.19
CA PRO A 276 -23.90 -41.22 -10.78
C PRO A 276 -22.51 -41.87 -10.83
N PRO A 277 -22.42 -43.22 -10.90
CA PRO A 277 -21.15 -43.91 -11.08
C PRO A 277 -20.35 -43.36 -12.27
N GLY A 278 -19.06 -43.11 -12.05
CA GLY A 278 -18.15 -42.56 -13.08
C GLY A 278 -17.99 -41.04 -13.03
N TRP A 279 -18.88 -40.30 -12.35
CA TRP A 279 -18.77 -38.86 -12.15
C TRP A 279 -18.09 -38.51 -10.83
N GLU A 280 -17.41 -37.36 -10.80
CA GLU A 280 -16.77 -36.80 -9.62
C GLU A 280 -16.83 -35.27 -9.61
N PRO A 281 -16.86 -34.63 -8.42
CA PRO A 281 -16.71 -33.19 -8.33
C PRO A 281 -15.29 -32.78 -8.71
N LEU A 282 -15.16 -31.69 -9.47
CA LEU A 282 -13.87 -31.13 -9.89
C LEU A 282 -13.53 -29.87 -9.11
N PHE A 283 -14.53 -29.03 -8.86
CA PHE A 283 -14.37 -27.77 -8.15
C PHE A 283 -15.40 -27.67 -7.03
N VAL A 284 -15.02 -27.00 -5.95
CA VAL A 284 -15.92 -26.68 -4.82
C VAL A 284 -15.73 -25.23 -4.39
N ASN A 285 -16.82 -24.58 -4.00
CA ASN A 285 -16.76 -23.23 -3.47
C ASN A 285 -16.13 -23.25 -2.07
N ALA A 286 -15.07 -22.47 -1.84
CA ALA A 286 -14.37 -22.45 -0.56
C ALA A 286 -15.16 -21.77 0.57
N ASN A 287 -16.22 -21.02 0.25
CA ASN A 287 -17.03 -20.28 1.22
C ASN A 287 -18.22 -21.05 1.75
N ASP A 288 -18.99 -21.71 0.88
CA ASP A 288 -20.26 -22.37 1.23
C ASP A 288 -20.28 -23.87 0.90
N GLY A 289 -19.27 -24.39 0.20
CA GLY A 289 -19.14 -25.81 -0.13
C GLY A 289 -20.02 -26.29 -1.28
N SER A 290 -20.68 -25.39 -2.03
CA SER A 290 -21.46 -25.79 -3.20
C SER A 290 -20.57 -26.38 -4.30
N ASN A 291 -21.17 -27.26 -5.12
CA ASN A 291 -20.51 -27.80 -6.29
C ASN A 291 -20.19 -26.69 -7.30
N GLU A 292 -18.95 -26.66 -7.78
CA GLU A 292 -18.48 -25.67 -8.75
C GLU A 292 -18.04 -26.29 -10.08
N GLY A 293 -18.27 -27.59 -10.24
CA GLY A 293 -17.92 -28.34 -11.44
C GLY A 293 -17.88 -29.85 -11.21
N ILE A 294 -18.17 -30.59 -12.27
CA ILE A 294 -18.15 -32.07 -12.30
C ILE A 294 -17.43 -32.56 -13.55
N GLY A 295 -16.88 -33.78 -13.48
CA GLY A 295 -16.29 -34.45 -14.62
C GLY A 295 -16.48 -35.95 -14.55
N HIS A 296 -16.34 -36.60 -15.70
CA HIS A 296 -16.34 -38.05 -15.78
C HIS A 296 -14.89 -38.59 -15.71
N LYS A 297 -14.70 -39.72 -15.03
CA LYS A 297 -13.37 -40.33 -14.82
C LYS A 297 -12.71 -40.81 -16.11
N GLU A 298 -13.51 -41.39 -17.00
CA GLU A 298 -13.02 -41.99 -18.26
C GLU A 298 -13.42 -41.25 -19.54
N LYS A 299 -14.54 -40.53 -19.53
CA LYS A 299 -15.10 -39.86 -20.71
C LYS A 299 -14.64 -38.41 -20.73
N PRO A 300 -14.47 -37.78 -21.90
CA PRO A 300 -13.96 -36.41 -22.03
C PRO A 300 -15.04 -35.36 -21.70
N TRP A 301 -15.75 -35.54 -20.59
CA TRP A 301 -16.85 -34.68 -20.17
C TRP A 301 -16.44 -33.92 -18.93
N LEU A 302 -16.54 -32.60 -19.01
CA LEU A 302 -16.25 -31.70 -17.89
C LEU A 302 -17.21 -30.52 -17.90
N SER A 303 -17.46 -29.95 -16.74
CA SER A 303 -18.23 -28.72 -16.63
C SER A 303 -17.86 -27.95 -15.37
N VAL A 304 -18.11 -26.65 -15.39
CA VAL A 304 -17.85 -25.74 -14.27
C VAL A 304 -19.03 -24.80 -14.07
N GLN A 305 -19.33 -24.46 -12.82
CA GLN A 305 -20.47 -23.63 -12.44
C GLN A 305 -20.15 -22.12 -12.56
N PHE A 306 -18.88 -21.75 -12.45
CA PHE A 306 -18.39 -20.40 -12.70
C PHE A 306 -18.16 -20.10 -14.19
N HIS A 307 -17.71 -18.89 -14.49
CA HIS A 307 -17.51 -18.35 -15.84
C HIS A 307 -16.01 -18.17 -16.16
N PRO A 308 -15.33 -19.19 -16.73
CA PRO A 308 -13.93 -19.10 -17.15
C PRO A 308 -13.63 -18.00 -18.16
N GLU A 309 -14.64 -17.60 -18.94
CA GLU A 309 -14.55 -16.50 -19.89
C GLU A 309 -14.49 -15.12 -19.22
N ALA A 310 -14.77 -15.03 -17.91
CA ALA A 310 -14.79 -13.77 -17.16
C ALA A 310 -15.68 -12.70 -17.83
N CYS A 311 -15.26 -11.43 -17.92
CA CYS A 311 -16.02 -10.34 -18.55
C CYS A 311 -17.47 -10.20 -18.01
N CYS A 312 -17.69 -9.60 -16.84
CA CYS A 312 -16.68 -9.01 -15.96
C CYS A 312 -15.97 -10.04 -15.06
N GLY A 313 -14.79 -9.69 -14.55
CA GLY A 313 -14.10 -10.48 -13.53
C GLY A 313 -12.73 -11.05 -13.93
N PRO A 314 -12.13 -11.87 -13.04
CA PRO A 314 -10.79 -12.41 -13.20
C PRO A 314 -10.72 -13.52 -14.25
N VAL A 315 -9.61 -13.55 -15.01
CA VAL A 315 -9.33 -14.54 -16.08
C VAL A 315 -8.55 -15.76 -15.58
N ASP A 316 -8.55 -16.01 -14.28
CA ASP A 316 -7.67 -17.00 -13.61
C ASP A 316 -7.96 -18.45 -14.03
N THR A 317 -9.12 -18.71 -14.62
CA THR A 317 -9.60 -20.05 -15.02
C THR A 317 -9.75 -20.23 -16.53
N ALA A 318 -9.29 -19.27 -17.33
CA ALA A 318 -9.33 -19.35 -18.81
C ALA A 318 -8.62 -20.59 -19.38
N PHE A 319 -7.65 -21.16 -18.64
CA PHE A 319 -6.96 -22.40 -19.00
C PHE A 319 -7.90 -23.61 -19.21
N LEU A 320 -9.15 -23.55 -18.73
CA LEU A 320 -10.15 -24.60 -18.96
C LEU A 320 -10.55 -24.71 -20.44
N PHE A 321 -10.51 -23.60 -21.19
CA PHE A 321 -10.67 -23.63 -22.64
C PHE A 321 -9.52 -24.39 -23.30
N ASP A 322 -8.28 -24.19 -22.84
CA ASP A 322 -7.12 -24.96 -23.31
C ASP A 322 -7.20 -26.44 -22.94
N GLU A 323 -7.68 -26.76 -21.73
CA GLU A 323 -7.90 -28.15 -21.28
C GLU A 323 -8.88 -28.86 -22.23
N PHE A 324 -10.03 -28.22 -22.51
CA PHE A 324 -11.02 -28.74 -23.45
C PHE A 324 -10.46 -28.93 -24.86
N PHE A 325 -9.71 -27.95 -25.36
CA PHE A 325 -9.12 -28.01 -26.70
C PHE A 325 -8.02 -29.07 -26.86
N LYS A 326 -7.21 -29.31 -25.82
CA LYS A 326 -6.22 -30.39 -25.82
C LYS A 326 -6.89 -31.76 -25.89
N VAL A 327 -7.98 -31.94 -25.15
CA VAL A 327 -8.77 -33.18 -25.17
C VAL A 327 -9.43 -33.38 -26.54
N LEU A 328 -9.93 -32.30 -27.16
CA LEU A 328 -10.46 -32.30 -28.54
C LEU A 328 -9.44 -32.82 -29.56
N ARG A 329 -8.16 -32.47 -29.40
CA ARG A 329 -7.06 -32.93 -30.27
C ARG A 329 -6.49 -34.32 -29.92
N GLY A 330 -7.16 -35.09 -29.05
CA GLY A 330 -6.80 -36.47 -28.73
C GLY A 330 -5.68 -36.62 -27.69
N ALA A 331 -5.33 -35.56 -26.94
CA ALA A 331 -4.40 -35.71 -25.82
C ALA A 331 -5.03 -36.56 -24.70
N SER A 332 -4.26 -37.52 -24.16
CA SER A 332 -4.67 -38.25 -22.95
C SER A 332 -4.72 -37.28 -21.77
N GLY A 333 -5.75 -37.43 -20.93
CA GLY A 333 -6.24 -36.42 -20.00
C GLY A 333 -5.21 -35.67 -19.13
N ARG A 334 -5.61 -34.45 -18.76
CA ARG A 334 -5.23 -33.65 -17.58
C ARG A 334 -3.80 -33.78 -17.07
N SER A 335 -2.83 -33.25 -17.82
CA SER A 335 -1.54 -32.88 -17.24
C SER A 335 -1.72 -31.64 -16.35
N LEU A 336 -1.97 -31.84 -15.06
CA LEU A 336 -1.97 -30.79 -14.06
C LEU A 336 -0.55 -30.68 -13.46
N THR A 337 0.11 -29.56 -13.70
CA THR A 337 1.38 -29.23 -13.05
C THR A 337 1.11 -28.85 -11.60
N THR A 338 1.31 -29.77 -10.67
CA THR A 338 1.43 -29.44 -9.24
C THR A 338 2.77 -28.74 -9.00
N VAL A 339 2.71 -27.49 -8.56
CA VAL A 339 3.89 -26.76 -8.10
C VAL A 339 4.24 -27.28 -6.69
N SER A 340 5.31 -28.07 -6.58
CA SER A 340 5.79 -28.57 -5.28
C SER A 340 6.69 -27.53 -4.63
N TYR A 341 6.15 -26.69 -3.74
CA TYR A 341 6.95 -25.91 -2.81
C TYR A 341 7.27 -26.73 -1.56
N LYS A 342 8.56 -26.86 -1.22
CA LYS A 342 8.99 -27.55 0.01
C LYS A 342 8.87 -26.59 1.20
N HIS A 343 7.84 -26.79 2.01
CA HIS A 343 7.68 -26.05 3.26
C HIS A 343 8.81 -26.37 4.28
N PRO A 344 9.34 -25.37 5.01
CA PRO A 344 10.29 -25.63 6.10
C PRO A 344 9.69 -26.52 7.21
N GLN A 345 10.41 -27.57 7.64
CA GLN A 345 10.03 -28.36 8.83
C GLN A 345 9.89 -27.49 10.10
N ALA A 346 9.12 -28.00 11.08
CA ALA A 346 8.76 -27.38 12.36
C ALA A 346 9.70 -26.24 12.83
N ILE A 347 9.11 -25.06 13.06
CA ILE A 347 9.78 -23.86 13.56
C ILE A 347 9.39 -23.67 15.02
N SER A 348 10.36 -23.58 15.93
CA SER A 348 10.09 -23.39 17.36
C SER A 348 10.34 -21.95 17.80
N LYS A 349 11.31 -21.27 17.19
CA LYS A 349 11.71 -19.90 17.55
C LYS A 349 12.00 -19.05 16.32
N VAL A 350 11.37 -17.88 16.24
CA VAL A 350 11.52 -16.92 15.13
C VAL A 350 12.05 -15.59 15.62
N LEU A 351 13.07 -15.10 14.92
CA LEU A 351 13.57 -13.74 15.04
C LEU A 351 12.76 -12.80 14.15
N VAL A 352 12.20 -11.75 14.74
CA VAL A 352 11.47 -10.68 14.05
C VAL A 352 12.31 -9.41 14.12
N LEU A 353 12.64 -8.84 12.96
CA LEU A 353 13.35 -7.57 12.88
C LEU A 353 12.35 -6.42 12.75
N GLY A 354 12.37 -5.49 13.70
CA GLY A 354 11.59 -4.26 13.63
C GLY A 354 12.22 -3.22 12.70
N SER A 355 11.51 -2.12 12.47
CA SER A 355 11.94 -1.03 11.59
C SER A 355 12.98 -0.08 12.18
N GLY A 356 13.36 -0.25 13.45
CA GLY A 356 14.09 0.79 14.15
C GLY A 356 13.24 2.05 14.37
N GLY A 357 13.91 3.19 14.53
CA GLY A 357 13.26 4.48 14.76
C GLY A 357 12.46 4.97 13.56
N LEU A 358 11.37 5.72 13.81
CA LEU A 358 10.53 6.28 12.75
C LEU A 358 11.28 7.37 11.97
N THR A 359 11.18 7.34 10.64
CA THR A 359 11.71 8.37 9.74
C THR A 359 10.72 8.62 8.60
N ILE A 360 10.83 9.75 7.90
CA ILE A 360 10.03 9.97 6.67
C ILE A 360 10.26 8.79 5.72
N GLY A 361 9.17 8.22 5.19
CA GLY A 361 9.19 7.02 4.34
C GLY A 361 9.20 5.68 5.08
N GLN A 362 9.45 5.64 6.40
CA GLN A 362 9.41 4.42 7.22
C GLN A 362 8.84 4.74 8.61
N ALA A 363 7.53 4.61 8.77
CA ALA A 363 6.79 5.07 9.93
C ALA A 363 6.10 3.91 10.70
N GLY A 364 4.93 4.16 11.28
CA GLY A 364 4.24 3.25 12.20
C GLY A 364 3.64 1.99 11.56
N GLU A 365 3.61 1.90 10.23
CA GLU A 365 3.13 0.74 9.48
C GLU A 365 3.86 -0.56 9.86
N PHE A 366 5.13 -0.47 10.24
CA PHE A 366 5.95 -1.61 10.64
C PHE A 366 5.77 -2.00 12.12
N ASP A 367 5.31 -1.06 12.95
CA ASP A 367 4.86 -1.40 14.30
C ASP A 367 3.58 -2.25 14.24
N TYR A 368 2.62 -1.83 13.41
CA TYR A 368 1.43 -2.63 13.12
C TYR A 368 1.78 -4.00 12.53
N SER A 369 2.63 -4.02 11.50
CA SER A 369 3.01 -5.25 10.79
C SER A 369 3.75 -6.24 11.67
N GLY A 370 4.78 -5.78 12.39
CA GLY A 370 5.54 -6.62 13.34
C GLY A 370 4.64 -7.17 14.46
N SER A 371 3.71 -6.35 14.98
CA SER A 371 2.74 -6.79 15.99
C SER A 371 1.81 -7.91 15.48
N GLN A 372 1.33 -7.81 14.22
CA GLN A 372 0.51 -8.86 13.61
C GLN A 372 1.31 -10.16 13.41
N ALA A 373 2.59 -10.06 13.02
CA ALA A 373 3.46 -11.22 12.88
C ALA A 373 3.69 -11.94 14.21
N ILE A 374 3.98 -11.18 15.27
CA ILE A 374 4.13 -11.72 16.64
C ILE A 374 2.83 -12.39 17.12
N LYS A 375 1.68 -11.79 16.84
CA LYS A 375 0.37 -12.41 17.12
C LYS A 375 0.21 -13.75 16.38
N ALA A 376 0.57 -13.81 15.10
CA ALA A 376 0.49 -15.04 14.31
C ALA A 376 1.41 -16.15 14.88
N LEU A 377 2.63 -15.80 15.29
CA LEU A 377 3.60 -16.71 15.93
C LEU A 377 3.05 -17.28 17.25
N ARG A 378 2.52 -16.41 18.12
CA ARG A 378 1.92 -16.81 19.41
C ARG A 378 0.81 -17.83 19.24
N GLU A 379 -0.11 -17.61 18.31
CA GLU A 379 -1.21 -18.54 18.03
C GLU A 379 -0.73 -19.89 17.51
N GLN A 380 0.43 -19.93 16.85
CA GLN A 380 1.10 -21.17 16.42
C GLN A 380 2.03 -21.76 17.50
N LYS A 381 2.04 -21.18 18.71
CA LYS A 381 2.93 -21.57 19.82
C LYS A 381 4.42 -21.52 19.43
N VAL A 382 4.78 -20.61 18.53
CA VAL A 382 6.16 -20.35 18.12
C VAL A 382 6.72 -19.20 18.96
N GLN A 383 7.89 -19.40 19.55
CA GLN A 383 8.55 -18.39 20.37
C GLN A 383 9.03 -17.22 19.50
N SER A 384 8.74 -16.00 19.96
CA SER A 384 9.05 -14.75 19.28
C SER A 384 10.22 -14.02 19.95
N VAL A 385 11.27 -13.74 19.17
CA VAL A 385 12.37 -12.85 19.57
C VAL A 385 12.29 -11.60 18.71
N LEU A 386 12.13 -10.43 19.31
CA LEU A 386 12.03 -9.15 18.60
C LEU A 386 13.28 -8.32 18.82
N ILE A 387 13.89 -7.83 17.74
CA ILE A 387 14.90 -6.76 17.80
C ILE A 387 14.25 -5.47 17.29
N ASN A 388 14.06 -4.49 18.17
CA ASN A 388 13.63 -3.16 17.76
C ASN A 388 14.07 -2.10 18.79
N PRO A 389 14.94 -1.14 18.43
CA PRO A 389 15.35 -0.07 19.32
C PRO A 389 14.29 1.02 19.50
N ASN A 390 13.19 1.03 18.74
CA ASN A 390 12.12 2.00 18.93
C ASN A 390 11.23 1.65 20.12
N ILE A 391 11.55 2.25 21.26
CA ILE A 391 10.89 2.10 22.55
C ILE A 391 9.43 2.58 22.56
N ALA A 392 8.99 3.40 21.60
CA ALA A 392 7.62 3.92 21.55
C ALA A 392 6.64 2.98 20.84
N THR A 393 7.09 1.81 20.39
CA THR A 393 6.26 0.88 19.60
C THR A 393 5.36 -0.01 20.44
N VAL A 394 4.19 -0.36 19.91
CA VAL A 394 3.28 -1.36 20.49
C VAL A 394 3.91 -2.75 20.43
N GLN A 395 4.66 -3.07 19.37
CA GLN A 395 5.31 -4.37 19.22
C GLN A 395 6.29 -4.72 20.34
N THR A 396 6.87 -3.70 20.99
CA THR A 396 7.77 -3.85 22.13
C THR A 396 7.06 -3.71 23.49
N SER A 397 5.72 -3.80 23.52
CA SER A 397 4.95 -3.81 24.77
C SER A 397 5.16 -5.11 25.53
N ARG A 398 5.09 -5.02 26.87
CA ARG A 398 5.21 -6.17 27.76
C ARG A 398 4.22 -7.27 27.36
N GLY A 399 4.74 -8.48 27.20
CA GLY A 399 3.91 -9.65 26.93
C GLY A 399 3.31 -9.67 25.52
N LEU A 400 3.89 -8.96 24.54
CA LEU A 400 3.59 -9.19 23.12
C LEU A 400 4.62 -10.11 22.46
N ALA A 401 5.91 -9.77 22.48
CA ALA A 401 6.98 -10.72 22.14
C ALA A 401 7.49 -11.45 23.39
N ASP A 402 8.02 -12.66 23.23
CA ASP A 402 8.56 -13.47 24.34
C ASP A 402 9.89 -12.90 24.84
N GLN A 403 10.74 -12.42 23.92
CA GLN A 403 11.99 -11.71 24.23
C GLN A 403 12.12 -10.47 23.34
N ILE A 404 12.54 -9.34 23.95
CA ILE A 404 12.71 -8.06 23.24
C ILE A 404 14.13 -7.56 23.44
N PHE A 405 14.82 -7.21 22.36
CA PHE A 405 16.13 -6.58 22.40
C PHE A 405 16.03 -5.14 21.87
N PHE A 406 16.33 -4.18 22.74
CA PHE A 406 16.44 -2.76 22.41
C PHE A 406 17.86 -2.44 21.97
N VAL A 407 18.27 -3.03 20.85
CA VAL A 407 19.59 -2.85 20.22
C VAL A 407 19.43 -2.41 18.77
N PRO A 408 20.46 -1.80 18.15
CA PRO A 408 20.40 -1.42 16.74
C PRO A 408 20.07 -2.58 15.80
N VAL A 409 19.28 -2.33 14.76
CA VAL A 409 19.00 -3.30 13.69
C VAL A 409 20.12 -3.23 12.65
N THR A 410 21.30 -3.72 13.01
CA THR A 410 22.48 -3.81 12.12
C THR A 410 23.01 -5.24 12.11
N PRO A 411 23.74 -5.66 11.05
CA PRO A 411 24.27 -7.02 10.99
C PRO A 411 25.12 -7.41 12.19
N GLU A 412 25.88 -6.47 12.76
CA GLU A 412 26.72 -6.71 13.95
C GLU A 412 25.87 -7.13 15.16
N PHE A 413 24.91 -6.29 15.57
CA PHE A 413 24.07 -6.57 16.74
C PHE A 413 23.13 -7.76 16.50
N VAL A 414 22.55 -7.87 15.29
CA VAL A 414 21.67 -8.99 14.95
C VAL A 414 22.44 -10.31 14.94
N THR A 415 23.69 -10.34 14.45
CA THR A 415 24.54 -11.55 14.52
C THR A 415 24.77 -11.98 15.95
N LYS A 416 25.14 -11.04 16.83
CA LYS A 416 25.36 -11.37 18.25
C LYS A 416 24.08 -11.86 18.94
N VAL A 417 22.91 -11.30 18.61
CA VAL A 417 21.62 -11.81 19.11
C VAL A 417 21.33 -13.21 18.56
N ILE A 418 21.53 -13.48 17.27
CA ILE A 418 21.39 -14.81 16.67
C ILE A 418 22.28 -15.83 17.39
N GLU A 419 23.52 -15.47 17.67
CA GLU A 419 24.48 -16.30 18.39
C GLU A 419 24.00 -16.65 19.81
N LYS A 420 23.44 -15.66 20.54
CA LYS A 420 22.88 -15.82 21.89
C LYS A 420 21.61 -16.68 21.90
N VAL A 421 20.63 -16.36 21.05
CA VAL A 421 19.26 -16.92 21.17
C VAL A 421 19.01 -18.13 20.29
N ARG A 422 19.86 -18.38 19.27
CA ARG A 422 19.76 -19.50 18.31
C ARG A 422 18.33 -19.68 17.76
N PRO A 423 17.82 -18.74 16.95
CA PRO A 423 16.50 -18.86 16.33
C PRO A 423 16.52 -19.83 15.14
N ASP A 424 15.41 -20.51 14.87
CA ASP A 424 15.28 -21.42 13.72
C ASP A 424 14.89 -20.67 12.44
N GLY A 425 14.21 -19.54 12.60
CA GLY A 425 13.61 -18.76 11.52
C GLY A 425 13.78 -17.25 11.66
N LEU A 426 13.73 -16.54 10.53
CA LEU A 426 13.81 -15.09 10.43
C LEU A 426 12.64 -14.53 9.61
N PHE A 427 11.94 -13.54 10.17
CA PHE A 427 10.98 -12.69 9.49
C PHE A 427 11.66 -11.40 9.01
N ALA A 428 12.05 -11.37 7.74
CA ALA A 428 12.73 -10.24 7.11
C ALA A 428 11.79 -9.15 6.56
N ALA A 429 10.58 -9.54 6.12
CA ALA A 429 9.66 -8.69 5.36
C ALA A 429 8.73 -7.77 6.19
N PHE A 430 8.89 -7.73 7.52
CA PHE A 430 7.95 -7.06 8.44
C PHE A 430 8.45 -5.75 9.04
N GLY A 431 9.74 -5.44 8.86
CA GLY A 431 10.42 -4.30 9.49
C GLY A 431 10.91 -3.24 8.51
N GLY A 432 10.28 -3.10 7.35
CA GLY A 432 10.68 -2.10 6.34
C GLY A 432 12.07 -2.32 5.76
N GLN A 433 12.65 -1.28 5.17
CA GLN A 433 13.93 -1.37 4.45
C GLN A 433 15.10 -1.67 5.40
N THR A 434 15.06 -1.15 6.63
CA THR A 434 16.10 -1.40 7.64
C THR A 434 16.25 -2.89 7.94
N ALA A 435 15.14 -3.57 8.21
CA ALA A 435 15.14 -5.02 8.45
C ALA A 435 15.56 -5.80 7.21
N LEU A 436 15.06 -5.41 6.04
CA LEU A 436 15.35 -6.05 4.75
C LEU A 436 16.85 -6.00 4.44
N ASN A 437 17.44 -4.80 4.44
CA ASN A 437 18.86 -4.61 4.17
C ASN A 437 19.75 -5.37 5.16
N CYS A 438 19.36 -5.40 6.44
CA CYS A 438 20.06 -6.18 7.45
C CYS A 438 20.01 -7.68 7.13
N ALA A 439 18.83 -8.22 6.79
CA ALA A 439 18.66 -9.62 6.41
C ALA A 439 19.47 -10.00 5.15
N VAL A 440 19.48 -9.14 4.12
CA VAL A 440 20.30 -9.35 2.91
C VAL A 440 21.79 -9.41 3.25
N GLN A 441 22.28 -8.50 4.11
CA GLN A 441 23.69 -8.49 4.53
C GLN A 441 24.07 -9.71 5.37
N LEU A 442 23.18 -10.16 6.27
CA LEU A 442 23.37 -11.39 7.06
C LEU A 442 23.40 -12.64 6.17
N HIS A 443 22.59 -12.67 5.11
CA HIS A 443 22.60 -13.75 4.13
C HIS A 443 23.91 -13.74 3.33
N ARG A 444 24.30 -12.60 2.75
CA ARG A 444 25.53 -12.45 1.95
C ARG A 444 26.81 -12.77 2.74
N SER A 445 26.82 -12.46 4.04
CA SER A 445 27.96 -12.78 4.92
C SER A 445 27.99 -14.23 5.41
N GLY A 446 27.00 -15.06 5.03
CA GLY A 446 26.91 -16.46 5.45
C GLY A 446 26.47 -16.67 6.91
N VAL A 447 26.09 -15.61 7.63
CA VAL A 447 25.69 -15.69 9.05
C VAL A 447 24.45 -16.56 9.23
N LEU A 448 23.44 -16.39 8.36
CA LEU A 448 22.21 -17.19 8.44
C LEU A 448 22.50 -18.68 8.26
N GLN A 449 23.37 -19.04 7.30
CA GLN A 449 23.79 -20.42 7.07
C GLN A 449 24.62 -20.97 8.24
N LYS A 450 25.59 -20.19 8.75
CA LYS A 450 26.45 -20.57 9.88
C LYS A 450 25.64 -20.98 11.12
N TYR A 451 24.54 -20.28 11.39
CA TYR A 451 23.70 -20.50 12.57
C TYR A 451 22.42 -21.30 12.27
N GLY A 452 22.21 -21.76 11.03
CA GLY A 452 21.03 -22.54 10.64
C GLY A 452 19.70 -21.78 10.65
N VAL A 453 19.74 -20.45 10.50
CA VAL A 453 18.56 -19.58 10.53
C VAL A 453 17.90 -19.55 9.14
N ARG A 454 16.65 -20.03 9.04
CA ARG A 454 15.90 -20.06 7.79
C ARG A 454 15.11 -18.78 7.57
N VAL A 455 15.11 -18.25 6.35
CA VAL A 455 14.25 -17.11 6.00
C VAL A 455 12.85 -17.64 5.72
N LEU A 456 11.85 -17.12 6.45
CA LEU A 456 10.46 -17.57 6.34
C LEU A 456 9.66 -16.60 5.45
N GLY A 457 8.86 -17.17 4.53
CA GLY A 457 8.17 -16.41 3.48
C GLY A 457 9.05 -16.20 2.24
N THR A 458 8.99 -15.02 1.64
CA THR A 458 9.80 -14.64 0.47
C THR A 458 11.30 -14.80 0.76
N GLN A 459 12.00 -15.50 -0.14
CA GLN A 459 13.43 -15.77 -0.01
C GLN A 459 14.27 -14.51 -0.33
N ILE A 460 15.51 -14.48 0.16
CA ILE A 460 16.40 -13.31 0.01
C ILE A 460 16.74 -13.05 -1.45
N GLU A 461 16.87 -14.11 -2.25
CA GLU A 461 17.13 -14.03 -3.68
C GLU A 461 15.98 -13.34 -4.42
N SER A 462 14.73 -13.68 -4.10
CA SER A 462 13.54 -13.01 -4.62
C SER A 462 13.48 -11.54 -4.20
N ILE A 463 13.78 -11.24 -2.93
CA ILE A 463 13.86 -9.87 -2.41
C ILE A 463 14.89 -9.06 -3.21
N VAL A 464 16.10 -9.59 -3.37
CA VAL A 464 17.18 -8.94 -4.14
C VAL A 464 16.76 -8.74 -5.60
N ALA A 465 16.12 -9.75 -6.22
CA ALA A 465 15.65 -9.66 -7.60
C ALA A 465 14.58 -8.60 -7.82
N THR A 466 13.77 -8.27 -6.80
CA THR A 466 12.77 -7.19 -6.89
C THR A 466 13.31 -5.80 -6.51
N GLU A 467 14.38 -5.73 -5.71
CA GLU A 467 15.01 -4.47 -5.29
C GLU A 467 16.06 -3.98 -6.31
N ASP A 468 16.75 -4.91 -6.97
CA ASP A 468 17.69 -4.63 -8.06
C ASP A 468 16.94 -4.42 -9.37
N ARG A 469 17.09 -3.24 -9.98
CA ARG A 469 16.28 -2.86 -11.15
C ARG A 469 16.65 -3.60 -12.43
N GLU A 470 17.91 -4.00 -12.60
CA GLU A 470 18.32 -4.73 -13.80
C GLU A 470 17.78 -6.16 -13.75
N ILE A 471 17.93 -6.81 -12.58
CA ILE A 471 17.38 -8.15 -12.36
C ILE A 471 15.85 -8.12 -12.47
N PHE A 472 15.22 -7.10 -11.87
CA PHE A 472 13.77 -6.92 -11.93
C PHE A 472 13.28 -6.75 -13.37
N LYS A 473 13.90 -5.83 -14.12
CA LYS A 473 13.54 -5.56 -15.53
C LYS A 473 13.71 -6.81 -16.38
N ALA A 474 14.85 -7.49 -16.27
CA ALA A 474 15.10 -8.73 -17.01
C ALA A 474 14.09 -9.83 -16.65
N GLY A 475 13.73 -9.96 -15.37
CA GLY A 475 12.70 -10.89 -14.91
C GLY A 475 11.33 -10.59 -15.51
N VAL A 476 10.90 -9.33 -15.47
CA VAL A 476 9.63 -8.86 -16.07
C VAL A 476 9.60 -9.06 -17.59
N GLU A 477 10.68 -8.71 -18.30
CA GLU A 477 10.77 -8.88 -19.76
C GLU A 477 10.81 -10.37 -20.16
N SER A 478 11.40 -11.24 -19.34
CA SER A 478 11.47 -12.69 -19.62
C SER A 478 10.11 -13.38 -19.67
N ILE A 479 9.10 -12.80 -19.03
CA ILE A 479 7.72 -13.28 -19.05
C ILE A 479 6.84 -12.51 -20.05
N GLY A 480 7.43 -11.67 -20.90
CA GLY A 480 6.73 -10.89 -21.92
C GLY A 480 5.95 -9.69 -21.39
N GLU A 481 6.25 -9.23 -20.17
CA GLU A 481 5.62 -8.04 -19.59
C GLU A 481 6.52 -6.80 -19.74
N GLN A 482 5.93 -5.60 -19.60
CA GLN A 482 6.59 -4.34 -19.91
C GLN A 482 6.98 -3.58 -18.64
N CYS A 483 8.27 -3.34 -18.44
CA CYS A 483 8.80 -2.43 -17.43
C CYS A 483 9.05 -1.05 -18.03
N ALA A 484 9.05 0.01 -17.21
CA ALA A 484 9.53 1.33 -17.64
C ALA A 484 10.94 1.21 -18.24
N LYS A 485 11.16 1.85 -19.41
CA LYS A 485 12.49 1.88 -20.02
C LYS A 485 13.48 2.52 -19.06
N SER A 486 14.49 1.77 -18.68
CA SER A 486 15.49 2.23 -17.73
C SER A 486 16.84 1.56 -17.95
N ALA A 487 17.89 2.23 -17.48
CA ALA A 487 19.21 1.64 -17.32
C ALA A 487 19.94 2.26 -16.13
N CYS A 488 20.84 1.48 -15.54
CA CYS A 488 21.71 1.93 -14.48
C CYS A 488 22.94 2.65 -15.06
N ALA A 489 23.51 3.53 -14.25
CA ALA A 489 24.80 4.13 -14.51
C ALA A 489 25.62 4.23 -13.22
N ASN A 490 26.91 4.00 -13.32
CA ASN A 490 27.87 4.09 -12.21
C ASN A 490 28.77 5.33 -12.32
N THR A 491 28.75 6.02 -13.46
CA THR A 491 29.50 7.26 -13.70
C THR A 491 28.62 8.36 -14.29
N MET A 492 29.08 9.62 -14.21
CA MET A 492 28.37 10.76 -14.82
C MET A 492 28.27 10.62 -16.34
N GLU A 493 29.34 10.15 -16.99
CA GLU A 493 29.42 9.96 -18.45
C GLU A 493 28.44 8.89 -18.93
N GLU A 494 28.41 7.73 -18.24
CA GLU A 494 27.47 6.66 -18.52
C GLU A 494 26.02 7.12 -18.34
N ALA A 495 25.76 7.87 -17.28
CA ALA A 495 24.44 8.44 -17.02
C ALA A 495 23.98 9.40 -18.14
N ARG A 496 24.88 10.27 -18.65
CA ARG A 496 24.55 11.14 -19.79
C ARG A 496 24.25 10.35 -21.07
N GLN A 497 24.99 9.27 -21.31
CA GLN A 497 24.77 8.40 -22.47
C GLN A 497 23.40 7.70 -22.38
N VAL A 498 23.09 7.12 -21.22
CA VAL A 498 21.79 6.47 -20.98
C VAL A 498 20.64 7.47 -21.14
N ALA A 499 20.76 8.70 -20.62
CA ALA A 499 19.72 9.71 -20.78
C ALA A 499 19.45 10.09 -22.25
N LYS A 500 20.49 10.09 -23.09
CA LYS A 500 20.36 10.32 -24.55
C LYS A 500 19.65 9.18 -25.25
N GLU A 501 19.95 7.94 -24.87
CA GLU A 501 19.34 6.74 -25.44
C GLU A 501 17.86 6.60 -25.07
N ILE A 502 17.51 6.92 -23.82
CA ILE A 502 16.11 6.93 -23.36
C ILE A 502 15.34 8.12 -23.96
N GLY A 503 15.98 9.30 -24.00
CA GLY A 503 15.40 10.56 -24.47
C GLY A 503 14.80 11.39 -23.33
N PHE A 504 15.07 12.70 -23.35
CA PHE A 504 14.54 13.64 -22.36
C PHE A 504 13.05 13.96 -22.57
N PRO A 505 12.29 14.27 -21.49
CA PRO A 505 12.71 14.28 -20.10
C PRO A 505 12.94 12.86 -19.54
N VAL A 506 13.83 12.73 -18.56
CA VAL A 506 14.12 11.46 -17.85
C VAL A 506 13.93 11.62 -16.34
N LEU A 507 13.65 10.50 -15.65
CA LEU A 507 13.64 10.42 -14.20
C LEU A 507 14.98 9.86 -13.72
N VAL A 508 15.66 10.55 -12.82
CA VAL A 508 16.89 10.09 -12.15
C VAL A 508 16.53 9.58 -10.76
N ARG A 509 17.07 8.43 -10.35
CA ARG A 509 16.89 7.85 -9.01
C ARG A 509 18.21 7.27 -8.48
N ALA A 510 18.40 7.29 -7.17
CA ALA A 510 19.50 6.56 -6.54
C ALA A 510 19.11 5.07 -6.34
N ALA A 511 20.04 4.14 -6.58
CA ALA A 511 19.80 2.71 -6.32
C ALA A 511 19.74 2.39 -4.80
N PHE A 512 19.02 1.33 -4.41
CA PHE A 512 18.83 0.86 -3.02
C PHE A 512 18.28 1.91 -2.03
N ALA A 513 17.53 2.88 -2.55
CA ALA A 513 16.94 3.97 -1.79
C ALA A 513 15.42 3.82 -1.63
N LEU A 514 14.90 4.01 -0.42
CA LEU A 514 13.46 3.99 -0.14
C LEU A 514 12.84 5.38 -0.34
N GLY A 515 11.62 5.47 -0.88
CA GLY A 515 10.82 6.70 -0.87
C GLY A 515 11.39 7.82 -1.76
N GLY A 516 12.05 7.45 -2.85
CA GLY A 516 12.69 8.36 -3.82
C GLY A 516 13.80 9.24 -3.26
N LEU A 517 14.58 8.76 -2.29
CA LEU A 517 15.74 9.53 -1.81
C LEU A 517 16.71 9.80 -2.97
N GLY A 518 16.96 11.08 -3.26
CA GLY A 518 17.87 11.50 -4.34
C GLY A 518 17.27 11.45 -5.75
N SER A 519 15.94 11.27 -5.90
CA SER A 519 15.29 11.24 -7.22
C SER A 519 14.78 12.59 -7.70
N GLY A 520 14.66 12.75 -9.03
CA GLY A 520 14.11 13.95 -9.65
C GLY A 520 14.02 13.85 -11.18
N PHE A 521 13.29 14.76 -11.81
CA PHE A 521 13.15 14.81 -13.27
C PHE A 521 14.17 15.75 -13.89
N ALA A 522 14.88 15.27 -14.91
CA ALA A 522 15.73 16.09 -15.76
C ALA A 522 15.04 16.34 -17.09
N SER A 523 14.87 17.61 -17.49
CA SER A 523 14.30 17.95 -18.80
C SER A 523 15.36 18.14 -19.87
N ASN A 524 16.62 18.25 -19.48
CA ASN A 524 17.79 18.48 -20.32
C ASN A 524 19.08 18.01 -19.57
N GLU A 525 20.24 18.11 -20.23
CA GLU A 525 21.53 17.70 -19.65
C GLU A 525 21.95 18.52 -18.42
N GLU A 526 21.58 19.80 -18.32
CA GLU A 526 21.94 20.65 -17.18
C GLU A 526 21.18 20.22 -15.91
N ASP A 527 19.88 19.97 -16.04
CA ASP A 527 19.07 19.40 -14.96
C ASP A 527 19.61 18.03 -14.52
N LEU A 528 20.06 17.22 -15.49
CA LEU A 528 20.61 15.88 -15.26
C LEU A 528 21.87 15.96 -14.41
N ASP A 529 22.83 16.81 -14.75
CA ASP A 529 24.09 16.93 -14.02
C ASP A 529 23.91 17.33 -12.55
N VAL A 530 22.95 18.23 -12.28
CA VAL A 530 22.58 18.64 -10.92
C VAL A 530 22.01 17.46 -10.12
N LEU A 531 21.14 16.65 -10.74
CA LEU A 531 20.52 15.50 -10.10
C LEU A 531 21.52 14.37 -9.86
N LEU A 532 22.35 14.04 -10.86
CA LEU A 532 23.36 12.99 -10.75
C LEU A 532 24.38 13.29 -9.66
N THR A 533 24.84 14.54 -9.56
CA THR A 533 25.78 14.97 -8.50
C THR A 533 25.21 14.69 -7.10
N ARG A 534 23.89 14.89 -6.92
CA ARG A 534 23.22 14.60 -5.64
C ARG A 534 23.03 13.10 -5.43
N ALA A 535 22.60 12.38 -6.46
CA ALA A 535 22.33 10.95 -6.37
C ALA A 535 23.61 10.14 -6.08
N PHE A 536 24.72 10.42 -6.80
CA PHE A 536 26.02 9.78 -6.59
C PHE A 536 26.66 10.10 -5.23
N ALA A 537 26.27 11.19 -4.57
CA ALA A 537 26.72 11.47 -3.20
C ALA A 537 26.19 10.43 -2.19
N THR A 538 25.05 9.80 -2.49
CA THR A 538 24.35 8.88 -1.59
C THR A 538 24.39 7.42 -2.04
N SER A 539 24.61 7.15 -3.33
CA SER A 539 24.67 5.81 -3.90
C SER A 539 25.79 5.70 -4.93
N SER A 540 26.42 4.53 -5.04
CA SER A 540 27.43 4.25 -6.06
C SER A 540 26.83 3.94 -7.44
N GLN A 541 25.51 3.91 -7.54
CA GLN A 541 24.77 3.63 -8.76
C GLN A 541 23.51 4.51 -8.80
N VAL A 542 23.25 5.06 -9.98
CA VAL A 542 22.02 5.81 -10.28
C VAL A 542 21.26 5.09 -11.38
N ILE A 543 19.96 5.35 -11.45
CA ILE A 543 19.05 4.77 -12.41
C ILE A 543 18.41 5.93 -13.17
N ILE A 544 18.35 5.79 -14.49
CA ILE A 544 17.69 6.74 -15.37
C ILE A 544 16.54 6.01 -16.05
N ASP A 545 15.33 6.55 -15.89
CA ASP A 545 14.09 6.00 -16.43
C ASP A 545 13.44 6.95 -17.43
N GLU A 546 12.64 6.40 -18.34
CA GLU A 546 11.71 7.17 -19.16
C GLU A 546 10.75 7.97 -18.28
N CYS A 547 10.43 9.19 -18.72
CA CYS A 547 9.49 10.04 -17.99
C CYS A 547 8.05 9.65 -18.30
N LEU A 548 7.39 9.01 -17.33
CA LEU A 548 5.96 8.67 -17.37
C LEU A 548 5.08 9.75 -16.73
N LYS A 549 5.57 11.00 -16.63
CA LYS A 549 4.87 12.08 -15.92
C LYS A 549 3.49 12.33 -16.52
N GLY A 550 2.48 12.39 -15.66
CA GLY A 550 1.09 12.60 -16.08
C GLY A 550 0.31 11.31 -16.40
N TRP A 551 0.97 10.15 -16.43
CA TRP A 551 0.27 8.85 -16.49
C TRP A 551 -0.47 8.57 -15.18
N LYS A 552 -1.53 7.76 -15.24
CA LYS A 552 -2.22 7.29 -14.04
C LYS A 552 -1.28 6.38 -13.26
N GLU A 553 -1.20 6.55 -11.95
CA GLU A 553 -0.42 5.67 -11.07
C GLU A 553 -1.36 4.76 -10.28
N LEU A 554 -1.10 3.46 -10.33
CA LEU A 554 -1.95 2.42 -9.75
C LEU A 554 -1.12 1.47 -8.90
N GLU A 555 -1.68 0.98 -7.81
CA GLU A 555 -1.01 0.03 -6.92
C GLU A 555 -1.90 -1.19 -6.64
N TYR A 556 -1.30 -2.37 -6.58
CA TYR A 556 -1.99 -3.63 -6.29
C TYR A 556 -1.27 -4.37 -5.15
N GLU A 557 -2.04 -4.79 -4.16
CA GLU A 557 -1.59 -5.57 -3.01
C GLU A 557 -1.89 -7.04 -3.25
N VAL A 558 -0.84 -7.82 -3.45
CA VAL A 558 -0.93 -9.23 -3.88
C VAL A 558 -0.50 -10.13 -2.73
N VAL A 559 -1.23 -11.23 -2.54
CA VAL A 559 -0.89 -12.26 -1.57
C VAL A 559 -0.74 -13.59 -2.30
N ARG A 560 0.36 -14.29 -2.02
CA ARG A 560 0.65 -15.61 -2.57
C ARG A 560 1.09 -16.58 -1.49
N ASP A 561 0.49 -17.76 -1.47
CA ASP A 561 0.89 -18.84 -0.57
C ASP A 561 1.81 -19.88 -1.21
N ALA A 562 2.26 -20.83 -0.39
CA ALA A 562 3.13 -21.93 -0.82
C ALA A 562 2.45 -22.92 -1.79
N LYS A 563 1.11 -22.96 -1.87
CA LYS A 563 0.35 -23.80 -2.81
C LYS A 563 0.08 -23.09 -4.14
N ASP A 564 0.70 -21.92 -4.35
CA ASP A 564 0.54 -21.09 -5.55
C ASP A 564 -0.89 -20.54 -5.73
N ASN A 565 -1.66 -20.46 -4.64
CA ASN A 565 -2.85 -19.61 -4.57
C ASN A 565 -2.36 -18.16 -4.53
N CYS A 566 -2.83 -17.34 -5.46
CA CYS A 566 -2.36 -15.97 -5.63
C CYS A 566 -3.57 -15.08 -5.93
N LEU A 567 -3.75 -14.02 -5.14
CA LEU A 567 -4.91 -13.13 -5.24
C LEU A 567 -4.52 -11.67 -5.01
N VAL A 568 -5.36 -10.75 -5.48
CA VAL A 568 -5.21 -9.31 -5.26
C VAL A 568 -6.18 -8.86 -4.17
N VAL A 569 -5.65 -8.44 -3.02
CA VAL A 569 -6.45 -8.03 -1.86
C VAL A 569 -6.99 -6.61 -2.00
N CYS A 570 -6.20 -5.70 -2.58
CA CYS A 570 -6.58 -4.31 -2.72
C CYS A 570 -5.94 -3.73 -3.96
N ASN A 571 -6.67 -2.86 -4.65
CA ASN A 571 -6.12 -1.99 -5.68
C ASN A 571 -6.36 -0.53 -5.30
N MET A 572 -5.45 0.34 -5.70
CA MET A 572 -5.43 1.75 -5.35
C MET A 572 -5.13 2.59 -6.58
N GLU A 573 -5.75 3.76 -6.67
CA GLU A 573 -5.50 4.75 -7.72
C GLU A 573 -5.05 6.06 -7.09
N ASN A 574 -3.95 6.60 -7.59
CA ASN A 574 -3.46 7.90 -7.16
C ASN A 574 -4.24 9.00 -7.88
N LEU A 575 -4.75 9.96 -7.10
CA LEU A 575 -5.39 11.16 -7.63
C LEU A 575 -4.36 12.08 -8.27
N ASP A 576 -3.20 12.24 -7.62
CA ASP A 576 -2.04 12.87 -8.23
C ASP A 576 -1.41 11.88 -9.24
N PRO A 577 -1.18 12.29 -10.49
CA PRO A 577 -0.61 11.41 -11.50
C PRO A 577 0.89 11.17 -11.27
N MET A 578 1.46 10.22 -12.03
CA MET A 578 2.88 9.89 -12.03
C MET A 578 3.76 11.15 -12.04
N GLY A 579 4.73 11.17 -11.13
CA GLY A 579 5.61 12.30 -10.85
C GLY A 579 5.49 12.85 -9.44
N VAL A 580 4.42 12.47 -8.72
CA VAL A 580 4.31 12.59 -7.26
C VAL A 580 4.39 11.18 -6.69
N HIS A 581 5.29 10.93 -5.75
CA HIS A 581 5.46 9.61 -5.14
C HIS A 581 4.17 9.14 -4.47
N THR A 582 3.79 7.87 -4.57
CA THR A 582 2.60 7.25 -3.91
C THR A 582 2.38 7.70 -2.44
N GLY A 583 3.44 7.66 -1.64
CA GLY A 583 3.49 8.20 -0.27
C GLY A 583 3.11 9.68 -0.11
N GLU A 584 3.38 10.53 -1.11
CA GLU A 584 3.00 11.95 -1.20
C GLU A 584 1.67 12.20 -1.95
N SER A 585 1.16 11.20 -2.64
CA SER A 585 -0.07 11.31 -3.41
C SER A 585 -1.29 11.15 -2.52
N ILE A 586 -2.39 11.80 -2.91
CA ILE A 586 -3.73 11.40 -2.46
C ILE A 586 -4.09 10.11 -3.17
N VAL A 587 -4.54 9.10 -2.42
CA VAL A 587 -4.78 7.75 -2.94
C VAL A 587 -6.22 7.32 -2.65
N VAL A 588 -6.86 6.67 -3.62
CA VAL A 588 -8.25 6.22 -3.54
C VAL A 588 -8.31 4.69 -3.66
N ALA A 589 -9.11 4.04 -2.80
CA ALA A 589 -9.37 2.60 -2.87
C ALA A 589 -10.89 2.32 -2.88
N PRO A 590 -11.41 1.49 -3.82
CA PRO A 590 -10.69 0.93 -4.97
C PRO A 590 -10.36 2.03 -6.01
N SER A 591 -9.68 1.71 -7.11
CA SER A 591 -9.61 2.60 -8.29
C SER A 591 -11.02 3.01 -8.76
N GLN A 592 -11.14 4.15 -9.45
CA GLN A 592 -12.41 4.75 -9.88
C GLN A 592 -12.52 4.90 -11.40
N THR A 593 -11.40 5.05 -12.10
CA THR A 593 -11.38 5.48 -13.52
C THR A 593 -10.91 4.39 -14.49
N LEU A 594 -10.87 3.14 -14.03
CA LEU A 594 -10.50 1.97 -14.84
C LEU A 594 -11.75 1.23 -15.31
N ASN A 595 -11.73 0.77 -16.56
CA ASN A 595 -12.73 -0.18 -17.05
C ASN A 595 -12.42 -1.62 -16.60
N ASN A 596 -13.27 -2.59 -16.96
CA ASN A 596 -13.06 -4.02 -16.63
C ASN A 596 -11.75 -4.57 -17.18
N PHE A 597 -11.46 -4.29 -18.45
CA PHE A 597 -10.25 -4.78 -19.14
C PHE A 597 -8.99 -4.28 -18.43
N GLU A 598 -8.85 -2.96 -18.24
CA GLU A 598 -7.66 -2.38 -17.59
C GLU A 598 -7.45 -2.94 -16.18
N TYR A 599 -8.52 -3.01 -15.39
CA TYR A 599 -8.46 -3.54 -14.03
C TYR A 599 -8.00 -5.00 -14.00
N HIS A 600 -8.69 -5.88 -14.74
CA HIS A 600 -8.41 -7.32 -14.68
C HIS A 600 -7.16 -7.71 -15.47
N HIS A 601 -6.76 -6.93 -16.47
CA HIS A 601 -5.49 -7.09 -17.16
C HIS A 601 -4.32 -6.80 -16.22
N LEU A 602 -4.30 -5.62 -15.57
CA LEU A 602 -3.26 -5.28 -14.59
C LEU A 602 -3.26 -6.25 -13.40
N ARG A 603 -4.44 -6.68 -12.93
CA ARG A 603 -4.57 -7.75 -11.92
C ARG A 603 -3.90 -9.06 -12.35
N ALA A 604 -4.12 -9.50 -13.59
CA ALA A 604 -3.53 -10.74 -14.12
C ALA A 604 -2.00 -10.61 -14.26
N VAL A 605 -1.52 -9.44 -14.71
CA VAL A 605 -0.09 -9.11 -14.76
C VAL A 605 0.52 -9.16 -13.36
N ALA A 606 -0.16 -8.59 -12.34
CA ALA A 606 0.29 -8.63 -10.95
C ALA A 606 0.52 -10.06 -10.48
N ILE A 607 -0.49 -10.92 -10.64
CA ILE A 607 -0.40 -12.33 -10.27
C ILE A 607 0.75 -13.04 -11.00
N LYS A 608 0.91 -12.78 -12.30
CA LYS A 608 1.96 -13.38 -13.13
C LYS A 608 3.37 -12.97 -12.67
N VAL A 609 3.59 -11.68 -12.41
CA VAL A 609 4.86 -11.13 -11.92
C VAL A 609 5.20 -11.69 -10.54
N ILE A 610 4.25 -11.67 -9.60
CA ILE A 610 4.46 -12.16 -8.23
C ILE A 610 4.77 -13.67 -8.21
N ARG A 611 4.11 -14.46 -9.07
CA ARG A 611 4.44 -15.87 -9.28
C ARG A 611 5.84 -16.07 -9.83
N HIS A 612 6.24 -15.28 -10.84
CA HIS A 612 7.55 -15.38 -11.48
C HIS A 612 8.70 -15.13 -10.49
N PHE A 613 8.59 -14.10 -9.65
CA PHE A 613 9.60 -13.82 -8.61
C PHE A 613 9.54 -14.79 -7.41
N GLY A 614 8.60 -15.74 -7.39
CA GLY A 614 8.51 -16.77 -6.35
C GLY A 614 8.15 -16.23 -4.98
N ILE A 615 7.44 -15.10 -4.91
CA ILE A 615 7.07 -14.43 -3.65
C ILE A 615 6.12 -15.31 -2.84
N VAL A 616 6.32 -15.40 -1.53
CA VAL A 616 5.47 -16.14 -0.59
C VAL A 616 5.19 -15.24 0.62
N GLY A 617 3.93 -14.85 0.78
CA GLY A 617 3.52 -13.79 1.70
C GLY A 617 2.77 -12.70 0.94
N GLU A 618 3.14 -11.46 1.18
CA GLU A 618 2.54 -10.27 0.56
C GLU A 618 3.59 -9.49 -0.25
N ALA A 619 3.12 -8.82 -1.29
CA ALA A 619 3.89 -7.83 -2.04
C ALA A 619 2.98 -6.75 -2.65
N ASN A 620 3.53 -5.55 -2.78
CA ASN A 620 2.94 -4.42 -3.49
C ASN A 620 3.56 -4.32 -4.89
N ILE A 621 2.75 -4.13 -5.93
CA ILE A 621 3.20 -3.84 -7.30
C ILE A 621 2.57 -2.53 -7.80
N GLN A 622 3.36 -1.72 -8.50
CA GLN A 622 2.96 -0.40 -8.98
C GLN A 622 3.00 -0.32 -10.51
N TYR A 623 2.04 0.40 -11.07
CA TYR A 623 1.89 0.60 -12.51
C TYR A 623 1.76 2.08 -12.85
N ALA A 624 2.31 2.44 -14.01
CA ALA A 624 1.89 3.63 -14.74
C ALA A 624 0.99 3.18 -15.90
N LEU A 625 -0.21 3.74 -16.00
CA LEU A 625 -1.18 3.49 -17.07
C LEU A 625 -1.40 4.76 -17.89
N ASP A 626 -1.29 4.66 -19.21
CA ASP A 626 -1.54 5.77 -20.13
C ASP A 626 -3.00 6.25 -20.00
N PRO A 627 -3.28 7.54 -19.76
CA PRO A 627 -4.65 8.04 -19.69
C PRO A 627 -5.41 7.99 -21.03
N HIS A 628 -4.72 7.72 -22.15
CA HIS A 628 -5.29 7.75 -23.51
C HIS A 628 -5.31 6.39 -24.22
N SER A 629 -4.80 5.34 -23.57
CA SER A 629 -4.79 3.97 -24.11
C SER A 629 -4.67 2.95 -22.97
N SER A 630 -4.75 1.65 -23.27
CA SER A 630 -4.46 0.61 -22.27
C SER A 630 -2.96 0.26 -22.16
N GLN A 631 -2.06 1.09 -22.70
CA GLN A 631 -0.62 0.87 -22.53
C GLN A 631 -0.21 1.13 -21.07
N TYR A 632 0.62 0.25 -20.52
CA TYR A 632 1.07 0.36 -19.15
C TYR A 632 2.57 0.05 -19.02
N ARG A 633 3.15 0.43 -17.87
CA ARG A 633 4.49 0.05 -17.44
C ARG A 633 4.45 -0.43 -16.00
N ILE A 634 5.11 -1.54 -15.72
CA ILE A 634 5.42 -1.92 -14.34
C ILE A 634 6.51 -0.98 -13.84
N VAL A 635 6.23 -0.28 -12.73
CA VAL A 635 7.15 0.68 -12.12
C VAL A 635 8.04 -0.02 -11.12
N GLU A 636 7.47 -0.79 -10.19
CA GLU A 636 8.23 -1.53 -9.17
C GLU A 636 7.40 -2.63 -8.48
N VAL A 637 8.11 -3.54 -7.81
CA VAL A 637 7.54 -4.52 -6.87
C VAL A 637 8.27 -4.40 -5.54
N ASN A 638 7.51 -4.21 -4.46
CA ASN A 638 8.01 -4.26 -3.10
C ASN A 638 7.66 -5.62 -2.48
N ALA A 639 8.62 -6.55 -2.43
CA ALA A 639 8.43 -7.91 -1.89
C ALA A 639 8.46 -7.97 -0.34
N ARG A 640 7.79 -7.01 0.29
CA ARG A 640 7.67 -6.85 1.74
C ARG A 640 6.43 -6.02 2.08
N LEU A 641 6.03 -6.09 3.34
CA LEU A 641 5.04 -5.18 3.87
C LEU A 641 5.51 -3.73 3.70
N SER A 642 4.54 -2.87 3.50
CA SER A 642 4.72 -1.47 3.08
C SER A 642 3.65 -0.57 3.70
N ARG A 643 3.78 0.74 3.48
CA ARG A 643 2.71 1.70 3.80
C ARG A 643 1.42 1.37 3.07
N SER A 644 1.53 1.02 1.78
CA SER A 644 0.41 0.60 0.94
C SER A 644 -0.29 -0.64 1.51
N SER A 645 0.46 -1.63 2.01
CA SER A 645 -0.11 -2.82 2.67
C SER A 645 -0.86 -2.50 3.97
N ALA A 646 -0.36 -1.54 4.76
CA ALA A 646 -1.03 -1.10 5.98
C ALA A 646 -2.33 -0.34 5.64
N LEU A 647 -2.28 0.56 4.65
CA LEU A 647 -3.44 1.27 4.13
C LEU A 647 -4.49 0.29 3.60
N ALA A 648 -4.09 -0.65 2.75
CA ALA A 648 -4.96 -1.68 2.19
C ALA A 648 -5.59 -2.57 3.26
N SER A 649 -4.84 -2.93 4.31
CA SER A 649 -5.38 -3.69 5.44
C SER A 649 -6.50 -2.93 6.16
N LYS A 650 -6.37 -1.61 6.28
CA LYS A 650 -7.39 -0.76 6.91
C LYS A 650 -8.57 -0.47 5.98
N ALA A 651 -8.32 -0.30 4.69
CA ALA A 651 -9.35 -0.05 3.69
C ALA A 651 -10.25 -1.28 3.51
N THR A 652 -9.67 -2.48 3.47
CA THR A 652 -10.40 -3.73 3.18
C THR A 652 -10.85 -4.49 4.43
N GLY A 653 -10.22 -4.23 5.57
CA GLY A 653 -10.36 -5.08 6.76
C GLY A 653 -9.60 -6.41 6.66
N TYR A 654 -8.87 -6.66 5.58
CA TYR A 654 -8.06 -7.86 5.37
C TYR A 654 -6.68 -7.70 6.05
N PRO A 655 -6.31 -8.52 7.05
CA PRO A 655 -5.11 -8.26 7.83
C PRO A 655 -3.85 -8.82 7.14
N LEU A 656 -3.35 -8.11 6.10
CA LEU A 656 -2.25 -8.57 5.23
C LEU A 656 -1.03 -9.08 6.01
N ALA A 657 -0.54 -8.31 6.98
CA ALA A 657 0.62 -8.71 7.78
C ALA A 657 0.40 -10.00 8.59
N TYR A 658 -0.79 -10.19 9.15
CA TYR A 658 -1.12 -11.42 9.88
C TYR A 658 -1.20 -12.62 8.94
N VAL A 659 -1.86 -12.46 7.79
CA VAL A 659 -1.95 -13.50 6.76
C VAL A 659 -0.56 -13.86 6.25
N ALA A 660 0.25 -12.87 5.84
CA ALA A 660 1.62 -13.09 5.37
C ALA A 660 2.47 -13.87 6.38
N ALA A 661 2.35 -13.58 7.68
CA ALA A 661 3.04 -14.33 8.73
C ALA A 661 2.56 -15.78 8.84
N LYS A 662 1.25 -16.05 8.69
CA LYS A 662 0.72 -17.43 8.65
C LYS A 662 1.18 -18.18 7.40
N LEU A 663 1.22 -17.51 6.24
CA LEU A 663 1.72 -18.11 4.99
C LEU A 663 3.21 -18.45 5.08
N ALA A 664 4.01 -17.56 5.69
CA ALA A 664 5.42 -17.80 5.96
C ALA A 664 5.67 -18.99 6.92
N LEU A 665 4.66 -19.38 7.70
CA LEU A 665 4.65 -20.56 8.58
C LEU A 665 3.99 -21.80 7.94
N GLY A 666 3.58 -21.73 6.67
CA GLY A 666 3.11 -22.88 5.89
C GLY A 666 1.63 -23.08 5.81
N HIS A 667 0.84 -22.17 6.40
CA HIS A 667 -0.59 -22.17 6.17
C HIS A 667 -0.88 -21.78 4.72
N ASP A 668 -1.94 -22.34 4.16
CA ASP A 668 -2.44 -21.92 2.85
C ASP A 668 -3.67 -21.01 3.01
N LEU A 669 -3.92 -20.18 2.01
CA LEU A 669 -5.00 -19.19 2.04
C LEU A 669 -6.37 -19.83 2.25
N VAL A 670 -6.59 -21.03 1.70
CA VAL A 670 -7.88 -21.76 1.80
C VAL A 670 -8.15 -22.17 3.24
N SER A 671 -7.13 -22.72 3.92
CA SER A 671 -7.19 -23.20 5.30
C SER A 671 -7.38 -22.09 6.34
N LEU A 672 -6.92 -20.86 6.03
CA LEU A 672 -7.04 -19.71 6.91
C LEU A 672 -8.47 -19.17 6.90
N ARG A 673 -9.00 -18.83 8.08
CA ARG A 673 -10.32 -18.20 8.21
C ARG A 673 -10.21 -16.68 8.12
N ASN A 674 -11.17 -16.07 7.44
CA ASN A 674 -11.32 -14.62 7.44
C ASN A 674 -11.75 -14.16 8.84
N MET A 675 -10.94 -13.32 9.48
CA MET A 675 -11.18 -12.85 10.86
C MET A 675 -12.39 -11.92 11.01
N VAL A 676 -12.85 -11.30 9.91
CA VAL A 676 -14.00 -10.39 9.88
C VAL A 676 -15.30 -11.17 9.82
N THR A 677 -15.43 -12.11 8.88
CA THR A 677 -16.66 -12.91 8.68
C THR A 677 -16.71 -14.15 9.57
N ARG A 678 -15.54 -14.71 9.92
CA ARG A 678 -15.31 -15.98 10.64
C ARG A 678 -15.87 -17.24 9.98
N SER A 679 -16.76 -17.10 9.00
CA SER A 679 -17.37 -18.22 8.26
C SER A 679 -16.65 -18.51 6.94
N THR A 680 -15.98 -17.53 6.32
CA THR A 680 -15.33 -17.69 5.01
C THR A 680 -13.83 -17.93 5.13
N THR A 681 -13.23 -18.41 4.04
CA THR A 681 -11.77 -18.50 3.91
C THR A 681 -11.10 -17.12 3.78
N ALA A 682 -9.79 -17.03 4.00
CA ALA A 682 -8.95 -15.89 3.65
C ALA A 682 -8.59 -15.88 2.16
N CYS A 683 -8.83 -16.96 1.41
CA CYS A 683 -8.63 -17.00 -0.03
C CYS A 683 -9.76 -16.28 -0.78
N PHE A 684 -9.83 -14.95 -0.71
CA PHE A 684 -10.81 -14.15 -1.47
C PHE A 684 -10.28 -12.74 -1.74
N GLU A 685 -10.85 -12.07 -2.74
CA GLU A 685 -10.58 -10.65 -3.01
C GLU A 685 -11.69 -9.80 -2.36
N PRO A 686 -11.36 -8.90 -1.41
CA PRO A 686 -12.33 -8.01 -0.79
C PRO A 686 -13.15 -7.19 -1.79
N SER A 687 -14.48 -7.21 -1.63
CA SER A 687 -15.37 -6.28 -2.33
C SER A 687 -15.73 -5.14 -1.39
N LEU A 688 -15.42 -3.91 -1.78
CA LEU A 688 -15.75 -2.71 -1.04
C LEU A 688 -17.12 -2.20 -1.48
N ASP A 689 -17.98 -1.79 -0.55
CA ASP A 689 -19.24 -1.07 -0.81
C ASP A 689 -19.20 0.38 -0.31
N TYR A 690 -17.97 0.89 -0.24
CA TYR A 690 -17.55 2.22 0.13
C TYR A 690 -16.27 2.59 -0.65
N CYS A 691 -15.90 3.85 -0.59
CA CYS A 691 -14.69 4.45 -1.12
C CYS A 691 -13.82 4.93 0.03
N VAL A 692 -12.51 4.74 -0.09
CA VAL A 692 -11.50 5.17 0.87
C VAL A 692 -10.63 6.24 0.22
N VAL A 693 -10.34 7.32 0.94
CA VAL A 693 -9.36 8.33 0.54
C VAL A 693 -8.27 8.43 1.60
N LYS A 694 -7.02 8.18 1.19
CA LYS A 694 -5.81 8.49 1.94
C LYS A 694 -5.28 9.85 1.51
N MET A 695 -4.91 10.68 2.49
CA MET A 695 -4.25 11.96 2.25
C MET A 695 -2.98 12.07 3.11
N PRO A 696 -1.82 12.45 2.54
CA PRO A 696 -0.61 12.67 3.30
C PRO A 696 -0.70 13.90 4.23
N ARG A 697 0.08 13.87 5.31
CA ARG A 697 0.27 14.98 6.25
C ARG A 697 1.69 15.53 6.10
N TRP A 698 1.79 16.82 5.82
CA TRP A 698 3.06 17.56 5.74
C TRP A 698 3.26 18.48 6.94
N ASP A 699 4.53 18.67 7.29
CA ASP A 699 4.97 19.57 8.36
C ASP A 699 6.21 20.37 7.92
N ILE A 700 6.18 20.81 6.65
CA ILE A 700 7.32 21.45 5.96
C ILE A 700 7.55 22.89 6.47
N ASP A 701 6.54 23.52 7.06
CA ASP A 701 6.63 24.91 7.54
C ASP A 701 7.68 25.11 8.65
N LYS A 702 8.08 24.03 9.33
CA LYS A 702 9.19 24.01 10.31
C LYS A 702 10.58 24.17 9.68
N PHE A 703 10.66 24.11 8.35
CA PHE A 703 11.91 24.14 7.60
C PHE A 703 11.85 25.22 6.51
N PRO A 704 12.16 26.49 6.84
CA PRO A 704 11.95 27.63 5.95
C PRO A 704 12.68 27.54 4.60
N THR A 705 13.80 26.83 4.56
CA THR A 705 14.67 26.67 3.39
C THR A 705 14.36 25.42 2.56
N VAL A 706 13.39 24.59 2.98
CA VAL A 706 13.02 23.37 2.28
C VAL A 706 12.05 23.69 1.15
N GLU A 707 12.31 23.11 -0.03
CA GLU A 707 11.43 23.23 -1.17
C GLU A 707 10.06 22.60 -0.89
N ARG A 708 8.99 23.35 -1.19
CA ARG A 708 7.60 22.93 -0.95
C ARG A 708 7.01 22.08 -2.08
N THR A 709 7.65 22.03 -3.24
CA THR A 709 7.23 21.19 -4.36
C THR A 709 7.28 19.72 -3.96
N LEU A 710 6.21 18.99 -4.25
CA LEU A 710 6.12 17.54 -4.12
C LEU A 710 6.65 16.91 -5.42
N GLY A 711 7.27 15.76 -5.30
CA GLY A 711 7.85 15.05 -6.44
C GLY A 711 7.99 13.58 -6.14
N THR A 712 8.99 12.95 -6.74
CA THR A 712 9.28 11.52 -6.54
C THR A 712 9.92 11.22 -5.18
N GLN A 713 10.35 12.23 -4.41
CA GLN A 713 10.90 12.06 -3.06
C GLN A 713 9.84 12.37 -1.98
N MET A 714 9.68 11.46 -1.01
CA MET A 714 8.78 11.65 0.11
C MET A 714 9.24 12.73 1.11
N LYS A 715 8.30 13.57 1.56
CA LYS A 715 8.42 14.66 2.55
C LYS A 715 7.33 14.62 3.63
N SER A 716 6.26 13.88 3.42
CA SER A 716 5.16 13.70 4.37
C SER A 716 5.61 12.98 5.65
N VAL A 717 5.09 13.45 6.79
CA VAL A 717 5.43 12.94 8.14
C VAL A 717 4.38 11.96 8.67
N GLY A 718 3.26 11.82 7.96
CA GLY A 718 2.16 10.94 8.31
C GLY A 718 1.09 10.92 7.22
N GLU A 719 -0.03 10.29 7.51
CA GLU A 719 -1.18 10.20 6.60
C GLU A 719 -2.47 10.00 7.38
N VAL A 720 -3.59 10.31 6.74
CA VAL A 720 -4.94 10.08 7.25
C VAL A 720 -5.69 9.22 6.26
N MET A 721 -6.66 8.45 6.74
CA MET A 721 -7.55 7.64 5.92
C MET A 721 -8.99 7.94 6.30
N SER A 722 -9.83 8.17 5.29
CA SER A 722 -11.25 8.44 5.45
C SER A 722 -12.08 7.46 4.64
N ILE A 723 -13.28 7.12 5.13
CA ILE A 723 -14.19 6.17 4.50
C ILE A 723 -15.55 6.85 4.32
N ALA A 724 -16.13 6.68 3.14
CA ALA A 724 -17.47 7.14 2.80
C ALA A 724 -18.07 6.35 1.64
N ARG A 725 -19.38 6.52 1.37
CA ARG A 725 -20.01 5.91 0.18
C ARG A 725 -19.99 6.83 -1.05
N SER A 726 -19.54 8.08 -0.88
CA SER A 726 -19.25 9.02 -1.95
C SER A 726 -17.77 9.46 -1.92
N PHE A 727 -17.16 9.70 -3.09
CA PHE A 727 -15.81 10.28 -3.14
C PHE A 727 -15.76 11.69 -2.50
N PRO A 728 -16.71 12.61 -2.78
CA PRO A 728 -16.75 13.92 -2.12
C PRO A 728 -16.75 13.84 -0.59
N GLU A 729 -17.54 12.93 0.00
CA GLU A 729 -17.61 12.79 1.45
C GLU A 729 -16.28 12.28 2.04
N ALA A 730 -15.67 11.26 1.42
CA ALA A 730 -14.36 10.76 1.84
C ALA A 730 -13.32 11.87 1.75
N MET A 731 -13.20 12.54 0.60
CA MET A 731 -12.23 13.63 0.39
C MET A 731 -12.39 14.77 1.40
N GLN A 732 -13.62 15.24 1.67
CA GLN A 732 -13.84 16.30 2.65
C GLN A 732 -13.48 15.86 4.08
N LYS A 733 -13.71 14.59 4.45
CA LYS A 733 -13.25 14.03 5.72
C LYS A 733 -11.72 13.98 5.79
N ALA A 734 -11.05 13.52 4.74
CA ALA A 734 -9.59 13.47 4.67
C ALA A 734 -8.96 14.88 4.84
N LEU A 735 -9.48 15.88 4.11
CA LEU A 735 -8.99 17.27 4.20
C LEU A 735 -9.11 17.86 5.61
N ARG A 736 -10.14 17.48 6.37
CA ARG A 736 -10.29 17.89 7.79
C ARG A 736 -9.34 17.14 8.72
N MET A 737 -9.09 15.86 8.46
CA MET A 737 -8.20 15.04 9.28
C MET A 737 -6.74 15.47 9.18
N VAL A 738 -6.30 16.03 8.03
CA VAL A 738 -4.91 16.48 7.83
C VAL A 738 -4.57 17.72 8.63
N ASN A 739 -5.51 18.66 8.84
CA ASN A 739 -5.20 19.92 9.52
C ASN A 739 -6.43 20.49 10.22
N GLU A 740 -6.30 20.82 11.51
CA GLU A 740 -7.37 21.40 12.34
C GLU A 740 -7.92 22.74 11.78
N GLY A 741 -7.10 23.48 11.04
CA GLY A 741 -7.52 24.70 10.36
C GLY A 741 -8.40 24.45 9.13
N SER A 742 -8.33 23.27 8.51
CA SER A 742 -9.11 22.89 7.33
C SER A 742 -10.52 22.49 7.74
N VAL A 743 -11.53 23.05 7.06
CA VAL A 743 -12.94 22.65 7.28
C VAL A 743 -13.45 21.70 6.20
N GLY A 744 -12.64 21.42 5.16
CA GLY A 744 -12.96 20.58 4.02
C GLY A 744 -12.36 21.14 2.74
N PHE A 745 -13.06 20.94 1.62
CA PHE A 745 -12.66 21.47 0.31
C PHE A 745 -13.18 22.90 0.11
N ASP A 746 -12.39 23.89 0.49
CA ASP A 746 -12.68 25.32 0.32
C ASP A 746 -11.39 26.17 0.28
N GLU A 747 -11.50 27.44 -0.11
CA GLU A 747 -10.32 28.33 -0.28
C GLU A 747 -9.75 28.91 1.03
N SER A 748 -10.45 28.80 2.16
CA SER A 748 -10.09 29.55 3.37
C SER A 748 -8.76 29.14 3.98
N TRP A 749 -8.41 27.85 3.90
CA TRP A 749 -7.09 27.39 4.33
C TRP A 749 -5.97 27.92 3.41
N TYR A 750 -6.18 27.85 2.10
CA TYR A 750 -5.25 28.38 1.11
C TYR A 750 -4.97 29.88 1.35
N LEU A 751 -6.03 30.69 1.47
CA LEU A 751 -5.91 32.13 1.69
C LEU A 751 -5.20 32.46 3.02
N ARG A 752 -5.48 31.73 4.11
CA ARG A 752 -4.78 31.94 5.39
C ARG A 752 -3.31 31.57 5.34
N ALA A 753 -2.98 30.42 4.74
CA ALA A 753 -1.60 29.98 4.60
C ALA A 753 -0.77 30.98 3.76
N ARG A 754 -1.40 31.65 2.78
CA ARG A 754 -0.77 32.69 1.96
C ARG A 754 -0.72 34.06 2.64
N ALA A 755 -1.71 34.42 3.45
CA ALA A 755 -1.75 35.72 4.16
C ALA A 755 -0.57 35.93 5.15
N GLY A 756 0.02 34.85 5.66
CA GLY A 756 1.21 34.89 6.53
C GLY A 756 2.55 34.77 5.80
N ALA A 757 2.55 34.51 4.49
CA ALA A 757 3.76 34.41 3.69
C ALA A 757 4.04 35.77 3.01
N ALA A 758 5.30 36.22 2.99
CA ALA A 758 5.75 37.40 2.24
C ALA A 758 5.74 37.16 0.72
N VAL A 759 4.66 36.58 0.19
CA VAL A 759 4.41 36.35 -1.22
C VAL A 759 3.35 37.35 -1.64
N SER A 760 3.52 37.96 -2.82
CA SER A 760 2.53 38.88 -3.39
C SER A 760 1.13 38.27 -3.34
N LYS A 761 0.11 39.11 -3.13
CA LYS A 761 -1.31 38.74 -3.27
C LYS A 761 -1.64 38.14 -4.66
N ASP A 762 -0.70 38.24 -5.59
CA ASP A 762 -0.76 37.79 -6.99
C ASP A 762 0.12 36.56 -7.27
N GLY A 763 0.37 35.70 -6.29
CA GLY A 763 1.03 34.41 -6.56
C GLY A 763 0.28 33.66 -7.67
N ASN A 764 1.00 33.26 -8.73
CA ASN A 764 0.37 32.67 -9.92
C ASN A 764 -0.27 31.31 -9.56
N ILE A 765 -1.60 31.28 -9.44
CA ILE A 765 -2.37 30.07 -9.14
C ILE A 765 -2.08 28.95 -10.14
N GLU A 766 -1.81 29.28 -11.41
CA GLU A 766 -1.49 28.28 -12.44
C GLU A 766 -0.17 27.57 -12.12
N GLU A 767 0.83 28.30 -11.63
CA GLU A 767 2.12 27.74 -11.22
C GLU A 767 1.93 26.76 -10.05
N GLU A 768 1.07 27.08 -9.07
CA GLU A 768 0.76 26.19 -7.95
C GLU A 768 -0.01 24.93 -8.36
N LEU A 769 -0.85 25.03 -9.38
CA LEU A 769 -1.56 23.87 -9.94
C LEU A 769 -0.60 22.96 -10.72
N GLN A 770 0.34 23.53 -11.47
CA GLN A 770 1.35 22.81 -12.25
C GLN A 770 2.45 22.18 -11.38
N LYS A 771 2.89 22.87 -10.33
CA LYS A 771 3.92 22.40 -9.39
C LYS A 771 3.22 21.87 -8.14
N PRO A 772 3.02 20.54 -8.03
CA PRO A 772 2.28 19.97 -6.91
C PRO A 772 2.94 20.38 -5.58
N GLY A 773 2.12 20.78 -4.61
CA GLY A 773 2.54 21.26 -3.30
C GLY A 773 1.55 20.84 -2.22
N PRO A 774 1.88 20.93 -0.92
CA PRO A 774 0.97 20.58 0.18
C PRO A 774 -0.38 21.30 0.14
N LEU A 775 -0.44 22.50 -0.47
CA LEU A 775 -1.65 23.30 -0.55
C LEU A 775 -2.52 23.04 -1.80
N ARG A 776 -2.08 22.15 -2.71
CA ARG A 776 -2.66 21.99 -4.06
C ARG A 776 -4.17 21.78 -4.06
N MET A 777 -4.71 20.96 -3.15
CA MET A 777 -6.17 20.74 -3.09
C MET A 777 -6.95 22.00 -2.75
N TRP A 778 -6.47 22.82 -1.81
CA TRP A 778 -7.12 24.08 -1.48
C TRP A 778 -6.86 25.16 -2.55
N ALA A 779 -5.73 25.08 -3.26
CA ALA A 779 -5.47 25.90 -4.44
C ALA A 779 -6.46 25.58 -5.58
N ILE A 780 -6.80 24.29 -5.81
CA ILE A 780 -7.85 23.91 -6.76
C ILE A 780 -9.21 24.50 -6.35
N ALA A 781 -9.56 24.45 -5.05
CA ALA A 781 -10.80 25.05 -4.55
C ALA A 781 -10.85 26.57 -4.81
N HIS A 782 -9.72 27.25 -4.64
CA HIS A 782 -9.56 28.68 -4.97
C HIS A 782 -9.63 28.93 -6.49
N ALA A 783 -9.00 28.10 -7.33
CA ALA A 783 -9.06 28.22 -8.78
C ALA A 783 -10.51 28.11 -9.30
N PHE A 784 -11.29 27.17 -8.77
CA PHE A 784 -12.74 27.09 -9.08
C PHE A 784 -13.49 28.35 -8.65
N GLN A 785 -13.13 28.96 -7.50
CA GLN A 785 -13.69 30.25 -7.09
C GLN A 785 -13.33 31.40 -8.05
N GLN A 786 -12.15 31.37 -8.66
CA GLN A 786 -11.70 32.32 -9.69
C GLN A 786 -12.30 32.02 -11.08
N GLY A 787 -13.15 31.00 -11.22
CA GLY A 787 -13.83 30.67 -12.48
C GLY A 787 -13.10 29.66 -13.37
N PHE A 788 -12.03 29.00 -12.88
CA PHE A 788 -11.37 27.95 -13.64
C PHE A 788 -12.34 26.78 -13.86
N THR A 789 -12.28 26.18 -15.06
CA THR A 789 -13.09 25.00 -15.40
C THR A 789 -12.36 23.72 -15.00
N VAL A 790 -13.09 22.59 -14.98
CA VAL A 790 -12.51 21.25 -14.80
C VAL A 790 -11.42 20.98 -15.83
N GLU A 791 -11.63 21.35 -17.10
CA GLU A 791 -10.64 21.17 -18.17
C GLU A 791 -9.39 22.03 -17.97
N THR A 792 -9.55 23.29 -17.55
CA THR A 792 -8.42 24.17 -17.24
C THR A 792 -7.57 23.59 -16.11
N VAL A 793 -8.20 23.13 -15.03
CA VAL A 793 -7.48 22.50 -13.91
C VAL A 793 -6.86 21.17 -14.33
N HIS A 794 -7.53 20.35 -15.14
CA HIS A 794 -6.97 19.11 -15.67
C HIS A 794 -5.72 19.36 -16.51
N ALA A 795 -5.74 20.34 -17.41
CA ALA A 795 -4.58 20.67 -18.26
C ALA A 795 -3.35 21.08 -17.44
N LEU A 796 -3.56 21.80 -16.33
CA LEU A 796 -2.50 22.25 -15.42
C LEU A 796 -2.01 21.15 -14.49
N THR A 797 -2.92 20.32 -13.98
CA THR A 797 -2.62 19.38 -12.89
C THR A 797 -2.36 17.96 -13.34
N ARG A 798 -2.93 17.57 -14.50
CA ARG A 798 -3.07 16.22 -15.01
C ARG A 798 -3.88 15.27 -14.13
N ILE A 799 -4.55 15.78 -13.09
CA ILE A 799 -5.50 15.00 -12.28
C ILE A 799 -6.69 14.61 -13.16
N ASP A 800 -7.13 13.35 -13.08
CA ASP A 800 -8.23 12.84 -13.91
C ASP A 800 -9.51 13.68 -13.76
N ARG A 801 -10.23 13.87 -14.88
CA ARG A 801 -11.42 14.75 -14.95
C ARG A 801 -12.52 14.26 -14.03
N TRP A 802 -12.61 12.96 -13.77
CA TRP A 802 -13.61 12.41 -12.86
C TRP A 802 -13.43 12.96 -11.44
N PHE A 803 -12.20 12.94 -10.90
CA PHE A 803 -11.92 13.48 -9.57
C PHE A 803 -12.18 14.99 -9.51
N LEU A 804 -11.70 15.73 -10.52
CA LEU A 804 -11.91 17.18 -10.60
C LEU A 804 -13.39 17.54 -10.76
N GLY A 805 -14.17 16.78 -11.52
CA GLY A 805 -15.62 16.96 -11.65
C GLY A 805 -16.35 16.74 -10.32
N LYS A 806 -15.95 15.74 -9.54
CA LYS A 806 -16.50 15.53 -8.19
C LYS A 806 -16.14 16.67 -7.24
N LEU A 807 -14.91 17.18 -7.28
CA LEU A 807 -14.50 18.36 -6.50
C LEU A 807 -15.25 19.64 -6.94
N PHE A 808 -15.45 19.81 -8.24
CA PHE A 808 -16.23 20.91 -8.79
C PHE A 808 -17.69 20.87 -8.33
N SER A 809 -18.28 19.67 -8.20
CA SER A 809 -19.63 19.51 -7.65
C SER A 809 -19.73 19.97 -6.19
N VAL A 810 -18.67 19.76 -5.38
CA VAL A 810 -18.59 20.30 -4.01
C VAL A 810 -18.52 21.82 -4.04
N HIS A 811 -17.70 22.39 -4.94
CA HIS A 811 -17.62 23.84 -5.13
C HIS A 811 -19.00 24.43 -5.49
N GLN A 812 -19.72 23.84 -6.45
CA GLN A 812 -21.06 24.29 -6.85
C GLN A 812 -22.08 24.18 -5.71
N ALA A 813 -22.06 23.06 -4.99
CA ALA A 813 -22.94 22.85 -3.83
C ALA A 813 -22.69 23.92 -2.74
N ARG A 814 -21.43 24.25 -2.47
CA ARG A 814 -21.07 25.34 -1.55
C ARG A 814 -21.63 26.69 -2.02
N LYS A 815 -21.46 27.05 -3.30
CA LYS A 815 -21.99 28.30 -3.85
C LYS A 815 -23.51 28.40 -3.71
N ARG A 816 -24.21 27.27 -3.90
CA ARG A 816 -25.66 27.17 -3.67
C ARG A 816 -26.03 27.31 -2.19
N MET A 817 -25.24 26.77 -1.25
CA MET A 817 -25.46 27.02 0.17
C MET A 817 -25.23 28.49 0.54
N GLU A 818 -24.15 29.09 0.05
CA GLU A 818 -23.80 30.50 0.29
C GLU A 818 -24.87 31.46 -0.24
N SER A 819 -25.56 31.10 -1.34
CA SER A 819 -26.67 31.90 -1.88
C SER A 819 -27.92 31.90 -1.00
N LEU A 820 -28.08 30.91 -0.10
CA LEU A 820 -29.16 30.92 0.90
C LEU A 820 -28.87 32.01 1.94
N GLY A 821 -27.65 32.08 2.46
CA GLY A 821 -27.17 33.21 3.26
C GLY A 821 -27.86 33.46 4.61
N SER A 822 -28.83 32.61 5.01
CA SER A 822 -29.49 32.62 6.32
C SER A 822 -30.02 31.22 6.69
N LEU A 823 -30.23 30.99 7.99
CA LEU A 823 -30.81 29.75 8.53
C LEU A 823 -32.27 29.52 8.08
N GLU A 824 -33.05 30.60 7.93
CA GLU A 824 -34.44 30.55 7.47
C GLU A 824 -34.53 29.93 6.07
N LYS A 825 -33.75 30.44 5.12
CA LYS A 825 -33.74 29.93 3.74
C LYS A 825 -33.15 28.52 3.62
N LEU A 826 -32.23 28.16 4.51
CA LEU A 826 -31.77 26.77 4.61
C LEU A 826 -32.89 25.83 5.08
N THR A 827 -33.74 26.28 5.98
CA THR A 827 -34.91 25.53 6.46
C THR A 827 -35.96 25.39 5.36
N GLU A 828 -36.21 26.46 4.60
CA GLU A 828 -37.10 26.45 3.42
C GLU A 828 -36.62 25.49 2.32
N ALA A 829 -35.31 25.33 2.15
CA ALA A 829 -34.73 24.37 1.20
C ALA A 829 -35.00 22.89 1.55
N GLY A 830 -35.45 22.63 2.79
CA GLY A 830 -35.95 21.33 3.23
C GLY A 830 -34.88 20.31 3.64
N PRO A 831 -35.30 19.21 4.29
CA PRO A 831 -34.39 18.20 4.84
C PRO A 831 -33.59 17.44 3.76
N GLU A 832 -34.14 17.28 2.55
CA GLU A 832 -33.44 16.62 1.44
C GLU A 832 -32.21 17.42 0.98
N PHE A 833 -32.31 18.74 0.93
CA PHE A 833 -31.18 19.61 0.58
C PHE A 833 -30.05 19.47 1.60
N LEU A 834 -30.37 19.56 2.89
CA LEU A 834 -29.38 19.39 3.97
C LEU A 834 -28.75 18.00 3.94
N ARG A 835 -29.57 16.95 3.78
CA ARG A 835 -29.07 15.56 3.63
C ARG A 835 -28.08 15.46 2.48
N ARG A 836 -28.38 16.05 1.32
CA ARG A 836 -27.46 16.07 0.17
C ARG A 836 -26.14 16.76 0.50
N MET A 837 -26.15 17.87 1.24
CA MET A 837 -24.92 18.55 1.67
C MET A 837 -24.09 17.66 2.61
N LYS A 838 -24.73 16.95 3.54
CA LYS A 838 -24.02 15.99 4.40
C LYS A 838 -23.45 14.81 3.61
N GLN A 839 -24.18 14.28 2.63
CA GLN A 839 -23.71 13.23 1.71
C GLN A 839 -22.57 13.67 0.78
N LEU A 840 -22.41 14.98 0.56
CA LEU A 840 -21.22 15.55 -0.11
C LEU A 840 -20.05 15.78 0.85
N GLY A 841 -20.23 15.57 2.16
CA GLY A 841 -19.18 15.67 3.17
C GLY A 841 -19.07 17.00 3.91
N PHE A 842 -20.03 17.93 3.73
CA PHE A 842 -19.98 19.23 4.40
C PHE A 842 -20.11 19.06 5.92
N CYS A 843 -19.15 19.63 6.66
CA CYS A 843 -19.24 19.73 8.12
C CYS A 843 -20.15 20.89 8.54
N ASP A 844 -20.63 20.85 9.78
CA ASP A 844 -21.59 21.85 10.26
C ASP A 844 -20.96 23.26 10.29
N ARG A 845 -19.65 23.35 10.55
CA ARG A 845 -18.89 24.60 10.45
C ARG A 845 -18.87 25.19 9.04
N GLN A 846 -18.83 24.37 7.98
CA GLN A 846 -18.92 24.85 6.60
C GLN A 846 -20.33 25.37 6.29
N ILE A 847 -21.36 24.65 6.78
CA ILE A 847 -22.77 25.03 6.58
C ILE A 847 -23.05 26.33 7.33
N GLY A 848 -22.72 26.42 8.62
CA GLY A 848 -22.89 27.61 9.46
C GLY A 848 -22.19 28.84 8.88
N LYS A 849 -20.94 28.68 8.39
CA LYS A 849 -20.22 29.76 7.69
C LYS A 849 -20.94 30.21 6.42
N ALA A 850 -21.50 29.29 5.63
CA ALA A 850 -22.21 29.61 4.40
C ALA A 850 -23.51 30.39 4.66
N ILE A 851 -24.20 30.13 5.77
CA ILE A 851 -25.43 30.83 6.17
C ILE A 851 -25.22 31.98 7.16
N LYS A 852 -23.95 32.35 7.44
CA LYS A 852 -23.54 33.47 8.31
C LYS A 852 -24.03 33.37 9.76
N ASP A 853 -24.08 32.16 10.31
CA ASP A 853 -24.45 31.92 11.71
C ASP A 853 -23.22 31.59 12.57
N SER A 854 -23.26 31.93 13.86
CA SER A 854 -22.12 31.81 14.77
C SER A 854 -22.24 30.58 15.67
N ASP A 855 -21.17 29.80 15.78
CA ASP A 855 -21.03 28.77 16.83
C ASP A 855 -19.66 28.95 17.51
N LEU A 856 -19.64 29.32 18.81
CA LEU A 856 -18.46 29.19 19.71
C LEU A 856 -18.64 29.62 21.19
N ALA A 857 -19.84 29.58 21.80
CA ALA A 857 -20.01 30.05 23.19
C ALA A 857 -19.80 28.99 24.30
N VAL A 858 -19.74 27.69 23.98
CA VAL A 858 -19.87 26.60 24.99
C VAL A 858 -18.53 26.02 25.49
N MET A 859 -17.41 26.24 24.79
CA MET A 859 -16.13 25.57 25.11
C MET A 859 -15.29 26.27 26.21
N HIS A 860 -15.58 27.52 26.53
CA HIS A 860 -14.72 28.37 27.37
C HIS A 860 -14.96 28.25 28.90
N GLN A 861 -16.06 27.65 29.34
CA GLN A 861 -16.40 27.54 30.78
C GLN A 861 -15.82 26.29 31.47
N LEU A 862 -15.30 25.30 30.74
CA LEU A 862 -14.85 24.01 31.30
C LEU A 862 -13.40 23.99 31.85
N CYS A 863 -12.53 24.90 31.43
CA CYS A 863 -11.09 24.84 31.77
C CYS A 863 -10.70 25.49 33.11
N LYS A 864 -11.64 26.12 33.84
CA LYS A 864 -11.30 26.98 34.99
C LYS A 864 -11.17 26.27 36.36
N ALA A 865 -11.25 24.93 36.43
CA ALA A 865 -11.41 24.18 37.69
C ALA A 865 -10.51 22.93 37.88
N LEU A 866 -9.40 22.77 37.13
CA LEU A 866 -8.75 21.46 36.91
C LEU A 866 -8.05 20.84 38.14
N ASN A 867 -8.84 20.12 38.93
CA ASN A 867 -8.49 19.05 39.85
C ASN A 867 -7.99 17.82 39.07
N ILE A 868 -6.70 17.77 38.72
CA ILE A 868 -6.12 16.79 37.78
C ILE A 868 -6.25 15.35 38.31
N SER A 869 -7.00 14.51 37.59
CA SER A 869 -7.07 13.05 37.79
C SER A 869 -6.72 12.37 36.47
N GLY A 870 -5.46 11.95 36.30
CA GLY A 870 -4.95 11.39 35.04
C GLY A 870 -3.45 11.69 34.82
N PRO A 871 -2.90 11.40 33.62
CA PRO A 871 -1.49 11.61 33.34
C PRO A 871 -1.17 13.10 33.13
N PHE A 872 -0.01 13.53 33.63
CA PHE A 872 0.52 14.88 33.39
C PHE A 872 2.04 14.84 33.24
N ASN A 873 2.63 15.91 32.71
CA ASN A 873 4.07 16.08 32.59
C ASN A 873 4.47 17.52 32.92
N VAL A 874 5.55 17.68 33.68
CA VAL A 874 6.15 18.98 34.00
C VAL A 874 7.58 19.00 33.48
N GLN A 875 7.99 20.11 32.87
CA GLN A 875 9.34 20.32 32.38
C GLN A 875 10.06 21.35 33.26
N PHE A 876 11.34 21.11 33.54
CA PHE A 876 12.15 21.95 34.43
C PHE A 876 13.44 22.40 33.75
N MET A 877 13.98 23.54 34.20
CA MET A 877 15.33 24.03 33.91
C MET A 877 16.12 24.05 35.22
N ALA A 878 17.26 23.37 35.26
CA ALA A 878 18.20 23.39 36.38
C ALA A 878 19.47 24.14 35.97
N LEU A 879 19.94 25.06 36.82
CA LEU A 879 21.20 25.80 36.63
C LEU A 879 22.22 25.35 37.67
N GLU A 880 23.38 24.89 37.20
CA GLU A 880 24.53 24.49 38.03
C GLU A 880 25.60 25.59 38.06
N ASP A 881 26.29 25.74 39.19
CA ASP A 881 27.49 26.58 39.31
C ASP A 881 28.77 25.74 39.12
N SER A 882 29.93 26.40 38.98
CA SER A 882 31.25 25.79 38.73
C SER A 882 31.74 24.76 39.78
N CYS A 883 30.97 24.50 40.84
CA CYS A 883 31.27 23.55 41.91
C CYS A 883 30.20 22.44 42.05
N PHE A 884 29.41 22.15 41.01
CA PHE A 884 28.40 21.07 40.99
C PHE A 884 27.31 21.15 42.08
N SER A 885 27.03 22.35 42.63
CA SER A 885 25.88 22.57 43.52
C SER A 885 24.71 23.20 42.77
N MET A 886 23.51 22.63 42.90
CA MET A 886 22.29 23.06 42.18
C MET A 886 21.78 24.41 42.72
N ARG A 887 21.79 25.47 41.89
CA ARG A 887 21.52 26.86 42.34
C ARG A 887 20.04 27.24 42.33
N SER A 888 19.28 26.78 41.33
CA SER A 888 17.82 27.00 41.22
C SER A 888 17.18 26.06 40.20
N VAL A 889 15.93 25.63 40.46
CA VAL A 889 15.08 24.84 39.54
C VAL A 889 13.89 25.70 39.14
N LYS A 890 13.64 25.86 37.84
CA LYS A 890 12.50 26.62 37.29
C LYS A 890 11.58 25.72 36.47
N VAL A 891 10.27 25.93 36.57
CA VAL A 891 9.28 25.25 35.71
C VAL A 891 9.23 25.94 34.35
N ILE A 892 9.21 25.15 33.27
CA ILE A 892 9.06 25.64 31.89
C ILE A 892 7.58 25.57 31.49
N GLU A 893 6.97 24.39 31.58
CA GLU A 893 5.56 24.14 31.21
C GLU A 893 4.98 22.95 31.98
N CYS A 894 3.65 22.88 32.05
CA CYS A 894 2.88 21.73 32.56
C CYS A 894 1.85 21.30 31.51
N ASN A 895 1.93 20.03 31.09
CA ASN A 895 1.00 19.42 30.15
C ASN A 895 0.06 18.49 30.93
N VAL A 896 -1.24 18.81 31.00
CA VAL A 896 -2.28 17.98 31.65
C VAL A 896 -2.74 16.85 30.72
N ARG A 897 -1.78 16.06 30.26
CA ARG A 897 -1.95 14.89 29.40
C ARG A 897 -0.68 14.04 29.43
N ALA A 898 -0.75 12.84 28.84
CA ALA A 898 0.43 12.04 28.60
C ALA A 898 1.45 12.77 27.70
N SER A 899 2.73 12.68 28.04
CA SER A 899 3.84 13.17 27.22
C SER A 899 4.37 12.06 26.30
N ARG A 900 5.11 12.46 25.25
CA ARG A 900 5.81 11.53 24.35
C ARG A 900 6.91 10.68 25.03
N THR A 901 7.30 11.01 26.26
CA THR A 901 8.28 10.23 27.01
C THR A 901 7.66 9.07 27.78
N VAL A 902 6.33 9.05 27.99
CA VAL A 902 5.66 8.02 28.78
C VAL A 902 5.97 6.59 28.32
N PRO A 903 6.04 6.25 27.01
CA PRO A 903 6.44 4.91 26.57
C PRO A 903 7.85 4.52 27.03
N PHE A 904 8.83 5.44 26.89
CA PHE A 904 10.19 5.26 27.36
C PHE A 904 10.22 5.04 28.88
N VAL A 905 9.61 5.94 29.65
CA VAL A 905 9.59 5.85 31.11
C VAL A 905 8.89 4.57 31.59
N SER A 906 7.79 4.18 30.92
CA SER A 906 7.04 2.97 31.26
C SER A 906 7.84 1.68 31.06
N LYS A 907 8.64 1.61 29.99
CA LYS A 907 9.44 0.43 29.68
C LYS A 907 10.76 0.39 30.45
N THR A 908 11.35 1.55 30.76
CA THR A 908 12.53 1.65 31.63
C THR A 908 12.23 1.21 33.05
N PHE A 909 11.04 1.54 33.57
CA PHE A 909 10.64 1.17 34.93
C PHE A 909 9.79 -0.10 35.00
N ASN A 910 9.47 -0.72 33.85
CA ASN A 910 8.54 -1.85 33.76
C ASN A 910 7.18 -1.61 34.46
N VAL A 911 6.70 -0.36 34.41
CA VAL A 911 5.38 0.06 34.92
C VAL A 911 4.61 0.74 33.80
N ASN A 912 3.45 0.21 33.44
CA ASN A 912 2.59 0.83 32.43
C ASN A 912 1.84 2.05 33.01
N PHE A 913 2.46 3.23 32.95
CA PHE A 913 1.88 4.46 33.51
C PHE A 913 0.55 4.86 32.86
N ILE A 914 0.32 4.52 31.58
CA ILE A 914 -0.96 4.79 30.91
C ILE A 914 -2.06 3.89 31.46
N GLU A 915 -1.78 2.61 31.71
CA GLU A 915 -2.73 1.71 32.34
C GLU A 915 -3.10 2.21 33.74
N GLN A 916 -2.11 2.59 34.56
CA GLN A 916 -2.36 3.13 35.90
C GLN A 916 -3.17 4.44 35.85
N ALA A 917 -2.79 5.37 34.98
CA ALA A 917 -3.51 6.62 34.80
C ALA A 917 -4.96 6.41 34.32
N THR A 918 -5.17 5.41 33.46
CA THR A 918 -6.52 5.02 32.98
C THR A 918 -7.36 4.47 34.12
N ARG A 919 -6.80 3.58 34.95
CA ARG A 919 -7.47 3.05 36.14
C ARG A 919 -7.88 4.18 37.10
N VAL A 920 -6.98 5.14 37.35
CA VAL A 920 -7.30 6.34 38.16
C VAL A 920 -8.44 7.16 37.54
N MET A 921 -8.40 7.43 36.23
CA MET A 921 -9.47 8.17 35.53
C MET A 921 -10.81 7.43 35.59
N LEU A 922 -10.80 6.10 35.69
CA LEU A 922 -11.98 5.25 35.85
C LEU A 922 -12.41 5.08 37.32
N GLY A 923 -11.74 5.73 38.27
CA GLY A 923 -12.03 5.60 39.71
C GLY A 923 -11.66 4.23 40.31
N GLN A 924 -10.85 3.44 39.62
CA GLN A 924 -10.37 2.15 40.11
C GLN A 924 -9.21 2.33 41.09
N GLU A 925 -9.12 1.45 42.09
CA GLU A 925 -8.00 1.44 43.01
C GLU A 925 -6.69 1.08 42.28
N VAL A 926 -5.65 1.88 42.53
CA VAL A 926 -4.31 1.69 41.98
C VAL A 926 -3.32 1.63 43.13
N SER A 927 -2.51 0.57 43.16
CA SER A 927 -1.41 0.44 44.10
C SER A 927 -0.35 1.52 43.82
N LYS A 928 0.06 2.26 44.85
CA LYS A 928 1.18 3.22 44.75
C LYS A 928 2.47 2.47 44.45
N GLN A 929 2.95 2.57 43.22
CA GLN A 929 4.25 2.04 42.81
C GLN A 929 5.31 3.12 43.09
N LYS A 930 6.25 2.83 44.00
CA LYS A 930 7.45 3.66 44.20
C LYS A 930 8.55 3.06 43.33
N VAL A 931 9.10 3.85 42.42
CA VAL A 931 10.21 3.44 41.56
C VAL A 931 11.33 4.46 41.73
N TYR A 932 12.53 4.00 42.08
CA TYR A 932 13.71 4.85 42.20
C TYR A 932 14.76 4.50 41.15
N ALA A 933 15.47 5.50 40.65
CA ALA A 933 16.48 5.29 39.61
C ALA A 933 17.66 4.42 40.06
N HIS A 934 17.92 4.32 41.37
CA HIS A 934 18.99 3.48 41.93
C HIS A 934 18.60 2.00 42.08
N ASP A 935 17.34 1.65 41.79
CA ASP A 935 16.85 0.26 41.86
C ASP A 935 17.29 -0.58 40.64
N PHE A 936 18.02 0.02 39.68
CA PHE A 936 18.37 -0.61 38.40
C PHE A 936 19.89 -0.67 38.20
N GLU A 937 20.38 -1.83 37.75
CA GLU A 937 21.79 -2.06 37.38
C GLU A 937 22.10 -1.68 35.92
N PHE A 938 21.23 -0.89 35.29
CA PHE A 938 21.37 -0.46 33.90
C PHE A 938 21.03 1.02 33.73
N VAL A 939 21.48 1.60 32.63
CA VAL A 939 21.10 2.91 32.13
C VAL A 939 20.31 2.75 30.84
N ALA A 940 19.20 3.49 30.73
CA ALA A 940 18.43 3.59 29.49
C ALA A 940 18.65 4.98 28.86
N CYS A 941 19.06 5.02 27.59
CA CYS A 941 19.25 6.26 26.85
C CYS A 941 18.21 6.35 25.73
N LYS A 942 17.59 7.52 25.54
CA LYS A 942 16.65 7.81 24.45
C LYS A 942 17.28 8.83 23.50
N ALA A 943 17.34 8.51 22.22
CA ALA A 943 17.85 9.38 21.17
C ALA A 943 16.76 9.73 20.13
N PRO A 944 16.74 10.98 19.61
CA PRO A 944 15.84 11.38 18.55
C PRO A 944 16.27 10.83 17.18
N MET A 945 15.29 10.53 16.32
CA MET A 945 15.49 10.27 14.88
C MET A 945 15.25 11.55 14.08
N PHE A 946 16.05 11.76 13.02
CA PHE A 946 15.90 12.89 12.11
C PHE A 946 15.77 12.44 10.66
N SER A 947 15.16 13.29 9.82
CA SER A 947 14.98 13.03 8.39
C SER A 947 15.56 14.13 7.50
N PHE A 948 16.59 14.84 7.98
CA PHE A 948 17.24 15.94 7.25
C PHE A 948 17.73 15.56 5.84
N LEU A 949 18.15 14.31 5.62
CA LEU A 949 18.54 13.81 4.28
C LEU A 949 17.40 13.88 3.26
N ARG A 950 16.15 13.69 3.70
CA ARG A 950 14.95 13.75 2.85
C ARG A 950 14.41 15.16 2.65
N LEU A 951 14.82 16.08 3.52
CA LEU A 951 14.43 17.48 3.48
C LEU A 951 15.57 18.29 2.85
N SER A 952 15.60 18.31 1.52
CA SER A 952 16.58 19.11 0.77
C SER A 952 16.50 20.58 1.18
N GLY A 953 17.65 21.18 1.48
CA GLY A 953 17.73 22.55 1.99
C GLY A 953 17.58 22.69 3.51
N ALA A 954 17.16 21.65 4.24
CA ALA A 954 17.10 21.69 5.70
C ALA A 954 18.51 21.72 6.30
N ASP A 955 18.72 22.64 7.24
CA ASP A 955 19.94 22.69 8.05
C ASP A 955 19.88 21.65 9.18
N PRO A 956 20.84 20.72 9.29
CA PRO A 956 20.93 19.77 10.40
C PRO A 956 21.34 20.43 11.73
N HIS A 957 20.58 21.42 12.22
CA HIS A 957 20.79 22.07 13.52
C HIS A 957 19.59 21.83 14.44
N LEU A 958 19.77 22.06 15.74
CA LEU A 958 18.68 21.98 16.72
C LEU A 958 18.33 23.38 17.23
N GLY A 959 17.06 23.61 17.57
CA GLY A 959 16.54 24.89 18.04
C GLY A 959 15.40 24.70 19.04
N VAL A 960 14.63 25.77 19.27
CA VAL A 960 13.45 25.74 20.16
C VAL A 960 12.33 24.89 19.54
N GLU A 961 12.18 24.95 18.22
CA GLU A 961 11.21 24.13 17.49
C GLU A 961 11.72 22.69 17.31
N MET A 962 10.88 21.71 17.63
CA MET A 962 11.21 20.29 17.54
C MET A 962 11.13 19.79 16.08
N GLN A 963 12.25 19.27 15.58
CA GLN A 963 12.40 18.80 14.20
C GLN A 963 12.57 17.27 14.06
N SER A 964 12.64 16.53 15.16
CA SER A 964 12.78 15.07 15.11
C SER A 964 11.49 14.39 14.67
N THR A 965 11.62 13.32 13.90
CA THR A 965 10.50 12.56 13.28
C THR A 965 10.17 11.28 14.05
N GLY A 966 11.08 10.81 14.90
CA GLY A 966 10.91 9.59 15.69
C GLY A 966 11.88 9.51 16.86
N GLU A 967 11.94 8.33 17.47
CA GLU A 967 12.81 8.05 18.61
C GLU A 967 13.30 6.61 18.63
N VAL A 968 14.43 6.40 19.31
CA VAL A 968 14.98 5.11 19.69
C VAL A 968 15.40 5.17 21.16
N ALA A 969 15.45 4.03 21.82
CA ALA A 969 16.13 3.90 23.10
C ALA A 969 16.84 2.55 23.21
N CYS A 970 17.99 2.57 23.89
CA CYS A 970 18.77 1.38 24.17
C CYS A 970 19.18 1.33 25.65
N PHE A 971 19.48 0.12 26.11
CA PHE A 971 19.91 -0.16 27.48
C PHE A 971 21.38 -0.59 27.46
N GLY A 972 22.11 -0.21 28.50
CA GLY A 972 23.49 -0.64 28.76
C GLY A 972 23.78 -0.67 30.25
N HIS A 973 24.85 -1.35 30.66
CA HIS A 973 25.24 -1.40 32.09
C HIS A 973 25.78 -0.06 32.58
N ASN A 974 26.19 0.82 31.66
CA ASN A 974 26.58 2.19 31.95
C ASN A 974 26.03 3.20 30.92
N ALA A 975 26.21 4.48 31.21
CA ALA A 975 25.71 5.57 30.36
C ALA A 975 26.40 5.64 28.99
N HIS A 976 27.69 5.30 28.91
CA HIS A 976 28.47 5.33 27.65
C HIS A 976 27.96 4.27 26.67
N GLU A 977 27.71 3.06 27.15
CA GLU A 977 27.19 1.97 26.35
C GLU A 977 25.76 2.25 25.85
N ALA A 978 24.87 2.66 26.76
CA ALA A 978 23.48 3.01 26.41
C ALA A 978 23.44 4.15 25.39
N PHE A 979 24.33 5.14 25.53
CA PHE A 979 24.48 6.27 24.61
C PHE A 979 24.96 5.83 23.22
N LEU A 980 26.05 5.04 23.13
CA LEU A 980 26.56 4.58 21.83
C LEU A 980 25.57 3.67 21.10
N LYS A 981 24.91 2.73 21.80
CA LYS A 981 23.83 1.92 21.21
C LYS A 981 22.71 2.80 20.66
N SER A 982 22.29 3.82 21.41
CA SER A 982 21.20 4.72 21.00
C SER A 982 21.57 5.58 19.80
N LEU A 983 22.83 6.05 19.70
CA LEU A 983 23.32 6.77 18.53
C LEU A 983 23.39 5.88 17.28
N ILE A 984 23.90 4.64 17.42
CA ILE A 984 23.94 3.68 16.30
C ILE A 984 22.51 3.34 15.86
N ALA A 985 21.61 3.11 16.81
CA ALA A 985 20.19 2.88 16.54
C ALA A 985 19.52 4.07 15.86
N SER A 986 20.00 5.30 16.11
CA SER A 986 19.50 6.50 15.43
C SER A 986 20.08 6.72 14.03
N GLY A 987 20.87 5.78 13.52
CA GLY A 987 21.48 5.81 12.19
C GLY A 987 22.88 6.45 12.14
N VAL A 988 23.44 6.87 13.28
CA VAL A 988 24.79 7.46 13.32
C VAL A 988 25.82 6.35 13.06
N GLN A 989 26.67 6.58 12.05
CA GLN A 989 27.64 5.59 11.55
C GLN A 989 28.91 5.53 12.41
N ILE A 990 28.77 5.20 13.69
CA ILE A 990 29.90 5.09 14.62
C ILE A 990 30.87 3.97 14.20
N SER A 991 30.37 2.89 13.59
CA SER A 991 31.23 1.79 13.11
C SER A 991 32.34 2.22 12.15
N LYS A 992 32.14 3.33 11.41
CA LYS A 992 33.11 3.87 10.46
C LYS A 992 34.23 4.69 11.10
N ILE A 993 34.14 5.00 12.39
CA ILE A 993 35.12 5.83 13.13
C ILE A 993 35.99 5.00 14.10
N PHE A 994 35.84 3.68 14.13
CA PHE A 994 36.66 2.78 14.97
C PHE A 994 38.05 2.47 14.40
N GLU A 995 38.33 2.89 13.16
CA GLU A 995 39.68 2.92 12.60
C GLU A 995 40.22 4.36 12.62
N PRO A 996 41.52 4.57 12.85
CA PRO A 996 42.14 5.90 12.84
C PRO A 996 41.70 6.73 11.63
N CYS A 997 40.90 7.77 11.87
CA CYS A 997 40.34 8.62 10.82
C CYS A 997 40.46 10.11 11.15
N GLY A 998 40.11 10.98 10.20
CA GLY A 998 40.04 12.42 10.46
C GLY A 998 38.82 12.82 11.29
N VAL A 999 39.03 13.70 12.28
CA VAL A 999 37.98 14.43 13.01
C VAL A 999 38.05 15.91 12.69
N LEU A 1000 36.94 16.53 12.30
CA LEU A 1000 36.82 17.97 12.06
C LEU A 1000 36.15 18.68 13.24
N LEU A 1001 36.83 19.68 13.80
CA LEU A 1001 36.33 20.56 14.84
C LEU A 1001 35.98 21.94 14.26
N ALA A 1002 34.68 22.23 14.15
CA ALA A 1002 34.14 23.51 13.69
C ALA A 1002 33.29 24.14 14.81
N LEU A 1003 33.95 24.88 15.72
CA LEU A 1003 33.39 25.23 17.02
C LEU A 1003 33.10 26.71 17.21
N ASN A 1004 32.02 27.02 17.91
CA ASN A 1004 31.73 28.36 18.41
C ASN A 1004 32.69 28.75 19.55
N PRO A 1005 32.93 30.04 19.80
CA PRO A 1005 33.87 30.50 20.83
C PRO A 1005 33.65 29.88 22.22
N LYS A 1006 32.40 29.77 22.67
CA LYS A 1006 32.05 29.23 24.00
C LYS A 1006 32.39 27.74 24.18
N ASP A 1007 32.46 26.99 23.09
CA ASP A 1007 32.58 25.53 23.12
C ASP A 1007 34.05 25.06 22.97
N LYS A 1008 34.95 25.94 22.49
CA LYS A 1008 36.36 25.59 22.22
C LYS A 1008 37.12 25.13 23.46
N ALA A 1009 36.93 25.81 24.59
CA ALA A 1009 37.62 25.50 25.84
C ALA A 1009 37.22 24.12 26.41
N ALA A 1010 35.98 23.68 26.17
CA ALA A 1010 35.51 22.38 26.61
C ALA A 1010 36.20 21.24 25.83
N VAL A 1011 36.25 21.35 24.49
CA VAL A 1011 36.87 20.32 23.62
C VAL A 1011 38.40 20.26 23.77
N ALA A 1012 39.07 21.37 24.08
CA ALA A 1012 40.52 21.40 24.26
C ALA A 1012 41.02 20.36 25.29
N LYS A 1013 40.21 20.07 26.32
CA LYS A 1013 40.52 19.07 27.36
C LYS A 1013 40.50 17.62 26.85
N TYR A 1014 39.84 17.37 25.72
CA TYR A 1014 39.60 16.05 25.14
C TYR A 1014 40.53 15.72 23.96
N LEU A 1015 41.35 16.68 23.50
CA LEU A 1015 42.36 16.44 22.46
C LEU A 1015 43.32 15.27 22.78
N PRO A 1016 43.78 15.09 24.04
CA PRO A 1016 44.63 13.96 24.39
C PRO A 1016 43.99 12.58 24.15
N LEU A 1017 42.68 12.46 24.35
CA LEU A 1017 41.93 11.20 24.17
C LEU A 1017 41.81 10.88 22.67
N LEU A 1018 41.48 11.89 21.86
CA LEU A 1018 41.41 11.77 20.40
C LEU A 1018 42.76 11.36 19.79
N ASP A 1019 43.85 11.98 20.26
CA ASP A 1019 45.22 11.67 19.83
C ASP A 1019 45.62 10.24 20.20
N GLU A 1020 45.33 9.80 21.43
CA GLU A 1020 45.64 8.44 21.90
C GLU A 1020 44.87 7.36 21.13
N MET A 1021 43.62 7.64 20.74
CA MET A 1021 42.83 6.78 19.86
C MET A 1021 43.31 6.82 18.39
N GLY A 1022 44.27 7.68 18.04
CA GLY A 1022 44.88 7.77 16.71
C GLY A 1022 44.12 8.65 15.71
N PHE A 1023 43.21 9.51 16.15
CA PHE A 1023 42.48 10.41 15.23
C PHE A 1023 43.39 11.50 14.67
N LYS A 1024 43.27 11.78 13.37
CA LYS A 1024 43.87 12.97 12.76
C LYS A 1024 42.97 14.17 13.02
N ILE A 1025 43.44 15.15 13.79
CA ILE A 1025 42.62 16.28 14.23
C ILE A 1025 42.70 17.42 13.21
N PHE A 1026 41.56 17.75 12.61
CA PHE A 1026 41.36 18.87 11.72
C PHE A 1026 40.48 19.93 12.40
N ALA A 1027 40.68 21.20 12.09
CA ALA A 1027 39.84 22.27 12.63
C ALA A 1027 39.69 23.43 11.64
N THR A 1028 38.56 24.16 11.74
CA THR A 1028 38.42 25.44 11.03
C THR A 1028 39.45 26.44 11.55
N HIS A 1029 39.93 27.36 10.71
CA HIS A 1029 41.06 28.24 11.05
C HIS A 1029 40.96 28.88 12.45
N GLY A 1030 39.82 29.51 12.79
CA GLY A 1030 39.64 30.14 14.11
C GLY A 1030 39.55 29.15 15.27
N THR A 1031 39.17 27.89 15.02
CA THR A 1031 39.19 26.80 16.01
C THR A 1031 40.61 26.26 16.18
N ALA A 1032 41.31 26.01 15.07
CA ALA A 1032 42.70 25.54 15.04
C ALA A 1032 43.64 26.48 15.82
N SER A 1033 43.58 27.79 15.54
CA SER A 1033 44.42 28.78 16.23
C SER A 1033 44.20 28.79 17.75
N PHE A 1034 42.96 28.58 18.21
CA PHE A 1034 42.65 28.53 19.64
C PHE A 1034 43.16 27.22 20.28
N LEU A 1035 42.93 26.08 19.62
CA LEU A 1035 43.32 24.77 20.14
C LEU A 1035 44.84 24.63 20.19
N GLU A 1036 45.56 25.14 19.19
CA GLU A 1036 47.03 25.18 19.20
C GLU A 1036 47.58 26.03 20.34
N ALA A 1037 46.94 27.16 20.66
CA ALA A 1037 47.31 27.99 21.79
C ALA A 1037 46.94 27.37 23.16
N SER A 1038 45.96 26.46 23.20
CA SER A 1038 45.39 25.89 24.42
C SER A 1038 45.77 24.43 24.66
N LYS A 1039 46.67 23.86 23.85
CA LYS A 1039 47.05 22.45 23.94
C LYS A 1039 47.83 22.17 25.23
N PRO A 1040 47.60 21.04 25.92
CA PRO A 1040 48.37 20.67 27.10
C PRO A 1040 49.85 20.49 26.75
N GLN A 1041 50.76 21.05 27.55
CA GLN A 1041 52.20 20.75 27.44
C GLN A 1041 52.44 19.29 27.89
N ARG A 1042 53.07 18.44 27.06
CA ARG A 1042 53.44 17.05 27.39
C ARG A 1042 54.97 16.89 27.46
N ASN A 1043 55.41 15.90 28.25
CA ASN A 1043 56.82 15.58 28.56
C ASN A 1043 57.63 15.06 27.36
N ALA A 1044 58.96 15.20 27.44
CA ALA A 1044 59.98 15.19 26.39
C ALA A 1044 60.08 13.99 25.40
N ASN A 1045 59.26 12.94 25.51
CA ASN A 1045 59.40 11.71 24.70
C ASN A 1045 58.20 11.39 23.78
N ASN A 1046 57.29 12.34 23.50
CA ASN A 1046 56.16 12.11 22.61
C ASN A 1046 55.95 13.28 21.64
N SER A 1047 55.64 13.01 20.37
CA SER A 1047 55.32 14.03 19.36
C SER A 1047 54.13 14.88 19.79
N ALA A 1048 54.19 16.20 19.57
CA ALA A 1048 53.12 17.12 19.94
C ALA A 1048 51.80 16.78 19.21
N ILE A 1049 50.65 16.92 19.90
CA ILE A 1049 49.32 16.79 19.30
C ILE A 1049 49.22 17.80 18.15
N CYS A 1050 48.98 17.32 16.93
CA CYS A 1050 48.94 18.13 15.73
C CYS A 1050 47.49 18.47 15.36
N VAL A 1051 47.12 19.75 15.40
CA VAL A 1051 45.83 20.23 14.90
C VAL A 1051 46.04 20.85 13.52
N THR A 1052 45.56 20.17 12.48
CA THR A 1052 45.72 20.64 11.09
C THR A 1052 44.64 21.67 10.75
N PRO A 1053 44.99 22.94 10.43
CA PRO A 1053 44.02 23.91 9.97
C PRO A 1053 43.54 23.55 8.54
N LEU A 1054 42.24 23.37 8.36
CA LEU A 1054 41.65 23.27 7.02
C LEU A 1054 41.37 24.68 6.46
N ALA A 1055 41.30 24.78 5.11
CA ALA A 1055 41.31 26.01 4.31
C ALA A 1055 40.47 27.18 4.87
N LYS A 1056 40.85 28.43 4.53
CA LYS A 1056 40.11 29.64 4.94
C LYS A 1056 38.69 29.71 4.37
N SER A 1057 38.41 29.04 3.25
CA SER A 1057 37.08 28.97 2.63
C SER A 1057 36.32 27.70 3.05
N ALA A 1058 34.99 27.80 3.09
CA ALA A 1058 34.12 26.66 3.39
C ALA A 1058 34.30 25.50 2.40
N ASP A 1059 34.65 25.82 1.15
CA ASP A 1059 34.75 24.84 0.07
C ASP A 1059 35.94 23.88 0.26
N GLY A 1060 37.07 24.35 0.81
CA GLY A 1060 38.20 23.46 1.12
C GLY A 1060 37.93 22.52 2.30
N VAL A 1061 37.08 22.91 3.24
CA VAL A 1061 36.61 22.03 4.34
C VAL A 1061 35.64 20.98 3.80
N VAL A 1062 34.77 21.37 2.88
CA VAL A 1062 33.82 20.48 2.18
C VAL A 1062 34.54 19.43 1.34
N SER A 1063 35.63 19.76 0.65
CA SER A 1063 36.44 18.78 -0.10
C SER A 1063 37.01 17.69 0.80
N ALA A 1064 37.58 18.03 1.96
CA ALA A 1064 38.14 17.04 2.90
C ALA A 1064 37.09 16.05 3.45
N ILE A 1065 35.84 16.49 3.60
CA ILE A 1065 34.70 15.62 3.96
C ILE A 1065 34.29 14.74 2.76
N THR A 1066 34.33 15.29 1.55
CA THR A 1066 33.94 14.59 0.31
C THR A 1066 34.92 13.49 -0.06
N GLU A 1067 36.22 13.75 0.08
CA GLU A 1067 37.32 12.79 -0.15
C GLU A 1067 37.41 11.72 0.96
N LYS A 1068 36.50 11.74 1.95
CA LYS A 1068 36.43 10.81 3.09
C LYS A 1068 37.66 10.82 4.00
N THR A 1069 38.49 11.87 3.92
CA THR A 1069 39.62 12.12 4.82
C THR A 1069 39.14 12.38 6.26
N VAL A 1070 37.95 12.99 6.40
CA VAL A 1070 37.25 13.23 7.67
C VAL A 1070 36.01 12.34 7.77
N LYS A 1071 35.87 11.57 8.87
CA LYS A 1071 34.70 10.70 9.12
C LYS A 1071 33.88 11.13 10.35
N LEU A 1072 34.43 11.97 11.23
CA LEU A 1072 33.71 12.58 12.38
C LEU A 1072 33.74 14.10 12.24
N VAL A 1073 32.57 14.73 12.32
CA VAL A 1073 32.39 16.19 12.24
C VAL A 1073 31.68 16.68 13.48
N ILE A 1074 32.36 17.51 14.29
CA ILE A 1074 31.79 18.21 15.43
C ILE A 1074 31.60 19.67 15.02
N CYS A 1075 30.36 20.07 14.75
CA CYS A 1075 30.02 21.40 14.25
C CYS A 1075 28.91 22.05 15.09
N THR A 1076 29.29 22.93 16.01
CA THR A 1076 28.32 23.62 16.88
C THR A 1076 27.70 24.82 16.14
N PRO A 1077 26.36 24.93 16.05
CA PRO A 1077 25.69 25.98 15.29
C PRO A 1077 25.79 27.35 15.98
N SER A 1078 26.00 28.41 15.20
CA SER A 1078 26.06 29.79 15.71
C SER A 1078 24.68 30.46 15.69
N SER A 1079 24.46 31.52 16.47
CA SER A 1079 23.20 32.28 16.43
C SER A 1079 22.92 32.97 15.08
N ARG A 1080 23.92 33.03 14.19
CA ARG A 1080 23.81 33.58 12.83
C ARG A 1080 23.43 32.53 11.79
N ASP A 1081 23.40 31.24 12.16
CA ASP A 1081 23.10 30.15 11.22
C ASP A 1081 21.62 30.10 10.78
N SER A 1082 20.74 30.81 11.50
CA SER A 1082 19.32 30.93 11.16
C SER A 1082 19.02 31.73 9.88
N ALA A 1083 20.03 32.35 9.25
CA ALA A 1083 19.88 33.14 8.02
C ALA A 1083 20.12 32.36 6.71
N GLY A 1084 20.46 31.07 6.78
CA GLY A 1084 20.66 30.19 5.62
C GLY A 1084 22.01 30.35 4.91
N GLN A 1085 22.54 29.24 4.37
CA GLN A 1085 23.79 29.15 3.59
C GLN A 1085 25.09 29.64 4.25
N THR A 1086 25.18 29.63 5.58
CA THR A 1086 26.44 29.92 6.28
C THR A 1086 27.51 28.84 6.01
N PRO A 1087 28.81 29.13 6.25
CA PRO A 1087 29.86 28.10 6.23
C PRO A 1087 29.55 26.90 7.13
N GLY A 1088 28.92 27.14 8.30
CA GLY A 1088 28.48 26.09 9.22
C GLY A 1088 27.40 25.19 8.61
N TYR A 1089 26.39 25.79 7.96
CA TYR A 1089 25.37 25.05 7.21
C TYR A 1089 26.00 24.12 6.16
N LYS A 1090 26.92 24.64 5.33
CA LYS A 1090 27.58 23.85 4.27
C LYS A 1090 28.34 22.65 4.85
N ILE A 1091 29.06 22.84 5.95
CA ILE A 1091 29.80 21.76 6.64
C ILE A 1091 28.83 20.69 7.18
N ARG A 1092 27.80 21.09 7.92
CA ARG A 1092 26.81 20.16 8.50
C ARG A 1092 26.08 19.39 7.42
N ARG A 1093 25.60 20.09 6.40
CA ARG A 1093 24.87 19.48 5.28
C ARG A 1093 25.75 18.48 4.54
N LYS A 1094 26.99 18.85 4.23
CA LYS A 1094 27.91 17.95 3.54
C LYS A 1094 28.27 16.72 4.36
N ALA A 1095 28.51 16.88 5.67
CA ALA A 1095 28.79 15.76 6.56
C ALA A 1095 27.65 14.73 6.56
N LEU A 1096 26.41 15.21 6.61
CA LEU A 1096 25.23 14.36 6.54
C LEU A 1096 25.12 13.65 5.18
N GLU A 1097 25.31 14.38 4.06
CA GLU A 1097 25.20 13.85 2.70
C GLU A 1097 26.28 12.82 2.35
N THR A 1098 27.51 12.96 2.86
CA THR A 1098 28.60 11.99 2.62
C THR A 1098 28.59 10.82 3.61
N GLY A 1099 27.66 10.83 4.58
CA GLY A 1099 27.54 9.80 5.60
C GLY A 1099 28.62 9.85 6.69
N ALA A 1100 29.27 11.00 6.88
CA ALA A 1100 30.14 11.24 8.02
C ALA A 1100 29.31 11.36 9.32
N CYS A 1101 29.90 10.96 10.46
CA CYS A 1101 29.27 11.12 11.76
C CYS A 1101 29.20 12.60 12.12
N LEU A 1102 28.00 13.18 12.15
CA LEU A 1102 27.79 14.59 12.48
C LEU A 1102 27.24 14.75 13.91
N ILE A 1103 27.94 15.52 14.73
CA ILE A 1103 27.49 15.95 16.06
C ILE A 1103 27.45 17.47 16.12
N VAL A 1104 26.29 18.02 16.51
CA VAL A 1104 26.05 19.47 16.52
C VAL A 1104 25.86 20.08 17.91
N ASN A 1105 25.78 19.23 18.93
CA ASN A 1105 25.68 19.64 20.33
C ASN A 1105 26.98 19.31 21.07
N MET A 1106 27.47 20.27 21.86
CA MET A 1106 28.76 20.12 22.54
C MET A 1106 28.73 19.05 23.63
N GLN A 1107 27.68 18.99 24.46
CA GLN A 1107 27.56 17.96 25.50
C GLN A 1107 27.53 16.55 24.91
N GLN A 1108 26.82 16.36 23.80
CA GLN A 1108 26.84 15.10 23.05
C GLN A 1108 28.22 14.77 22.47
N ALA A 1109 28.96 15.77 22.00
CA ALA A 1109 30.31 15.57 21.46
C ALA A 1109 31.28 15.09 22.55
N LEU A 1110 31.24 15.69 23.74
CA LEU A 1110 32.09 15.26 24.86
C LEU A 1110 31.73 13.83 25.30
N MET A 1111 30.45 13.55 25.50
CA MET A 1111 29.95 12.20 25.84
C MET A 1111 30.36 11.15 24.79
N LEU A 1112 30.34 11.51 23.50
CA LEU A 1112 30.79 10.63 22.42
C LEU A 1112 32.29 10.33 22.54
N ILE A 1113 33.13 11.33 22.79
CA ILE A 1113 34.58 11.12 22.92
C ILE A 1113 34.89 10.22 24.12
N ASP A 1114 34.26 10.46 25.28
CA ASP A 1114 34.42 9.62 26.47
C ASP A 1114 33.98 8.19 26.22
N ALA A 1115 32.80 7.99 25.62
CA ALA A 1115 32.28 6.65 25.36
C ALA A 1115 33.13 5.89 24.33
N LEU A 1116 33.66 6.57 23.31
CA LEU A 1116 34.59 5.97 22.35
C LEU A 1116 35.91 5.57 23.03
N TYR A 1117 36.43 6.42 23.93
CA TYR A 1117 37.67 6.14 24.66
C TYR A 1117 37.51 4.95 25.59
N GLU A 1118 36.41 4.86 26.35
CA GLU A 1118 36.15 3.70 27.22
C GLU A 1118 36.07 2.40 26.40
N LYS A 1119 35.34 2.41 25.29
CA LYS A 1119 35.28 1.27 24.38
C LYS A 1119 36.67 0.88 23.87
N PHE A 1120 37.45 1.85 23.39
CA PHE A 1120 38.82 1.63 22.92
C PHE A 1120 39.70 0.99 24.01
N THR A 1121 39.62 1.48 25.24
CA THR A 1121 40.37 0.93 26.37
C THR A 1121 39.95 -0.51 26.70
N LEU A 1122 38.64 -0.81 26.72
CA LEU A 1122 38.13 -2.15 27.03
C LEU A 1122 38.49 -3.18 25.96
N GLU A 1123 38.38 -2.82 24.68
CA GLU A 1123 38.73 -3.71 23.57
C GLU A 1123 40.24 -4.00 23.53
N ARG A 1124 41.09 -3.02 23.85
CA ARG A 1124 42.54 -3.26 24.02
C ARG A 1124 42.87 -4.19 25.18
N GLN A 1125 42.00 -4.31 26.17
CA GLN A 1125 42.11 -5.26 27.27
C GLN A 1125 41.47 -6.63 26.94
N GLY A 1126 40.93 -6.82 25.73
CA GLY A 1126 40.25 -8.05 25.33
C GLY A 1126 38.86 -8.24 25.95
N LYS A 1127 38.25 -7.18 26.48
CA LYS A 1127 36.89 -7.19 27.04
C LYS A 1127 35.88 -6.71 26.01
N ASP A 1128 34.72 -7.36 25.91
CA ASP A 1128 33.63 -6.88 25.06
C ASP A 1128 32.99 -5.65 25.70
N PHE A 1129 32.79 -4.61 24.90
CA PHE A 1129 32.10 -3.39 25.33
C PHE A 1129 30.58 -3.55 25.31
N TRP A 1130 30.06 -4.43 24.44
CA TRP A 1130 28.63 -4.57 24.22
C TRP A 1130 28.00 -5.65 25.11
N THR A 1131 27.08 -5.25 25.96
CA THR A 1131 26.16 -6.13 26.68
C THR A 1131 24.94 -6.42 25.82
N LEU A 1132 24.37 -7.62 25.91
CA LEU A 1132 23.25 -8.06 25.08
C LEU A 1132 22.14 -8.67 25.93
N ASP A 1133 21.65 -7.90 26.89
CA ASP A 1133 20.49 -8.28 27.68
C ASP A 1133 19.20 -7.95 26.93
N SER A 1134 18.29 -8.91 26.89
CA SER A 1134 16.90 -8.65 26.53
C SER A 1134 16.26 -7.77 27.61
N TRP A 1135 15.22 -7.04 27.24
CA TRP A 1135 14.46 -6.21 28.16
C TRP A 1135 13.96 -7.00 29.38
N GLN A 1136 13.57 -8.25 29.17
CA GLN A 1136 13.18 -9.17 30.24
C GLN A 1136 14.36 -9.50 31.17
N GLU A 1137 15.58 -9.69 30.65
CA GLU A 1137 16.78 -9.94 31.46
C GLU A 1137 17.19 -8.71 32.26
N CYS A 1138 17.14 -7.50 31.68
CA CYS A 1138 17.43 -6.26 32.40
C CYS A 1138 16.55 -6.07 33.66
N HIS A 1139 15.36 -6.67 33.70
CA HIS A 1139 14.40 -6.55 34.80
C HIS A 1139 14.25 -7.84 35.63
N ARG A 1140 15.12 -8.85 35.44
CA ARG A 1140 15.12 -10.09 36.25
C ARG A 1140 15.98 -10.00 37.51
N ILE A 1141 16.68 -8.89 37.73
CA ILE A 1141 17.54 -8.69 38.89
C ILE A 1141 16.73 -7.95 39.97
N GLY A 1142 16.43 -8.66 41.05
CA GLY A 1142 15.55 -8.28 42.16
C GLY A 1142 14.85 -9.49 42.75
#